data_AF-A0A940CWL0-F1
#
_entry.id   AF-A0A940CWL0-F1
#
_cell.length_a   1.000
_cell.length_b   1.000
_cell.length_c   1.000
_cell.angle_alpha   90.00
_cell.angle_beta   90.00
_cell.angle_gamma   90.00
#
_symmetry.space_group_name_H-M   'P 1'
#
loop_
_entity.id
_entity.type
_entity.pdbx_description
1 polymer ?
#
loop_
_entity_poly.entity_id
_entity_poly.type
_entity_poly.pdbx_seq_one_letter_code
_entity_poly.pdbx_strand_id
1 'polypeptide(L)'
;MRRFKFILVLIVAAGIVSSGFSFKAEAAVELVEVGSYSGLTNAVDVTVNDSVAYVVYNDPAGQATLAVIDVSQPDALVVKGRAAAAGSSVALDVYGNYVFIAMAGGNPGLQKVSVADQQNPLPGTHKDLSEAPRDLKIANGLAYVPVGDKLYIMDHLAGPEFPQIVGTYYGAAETVDVEGDWAFIGREGGLKPVNVGDLPNITEGGAYGGCNQVRDVYVTGNYAYLAAGSDGLHIVDVSNPGRISLPKIAALNSFEQDIESVFVVSNMAYLAGTGGNLYVVNVNNPASPQLIMSCDTGNAIAGLYVKDDYIYLASGDKLKIYTLNYAPNTPDNLSPSNNASVETTTPVLSAGFSDPDEGDYLSAAEWQIATGLAFTAEEIVYSATNNAAFFTVPAEAKLAYGTTYYWRVRFSDRYGSWSGWSETFSFTPVDLPPAAPTGLAAAAGDAQVDLTWNGVSAQDLAGYNVYRAAASEGPYEKANESLIAQGTSFTVTGLTNGTTYYFRVTAVDNNGNESASSETVTATPQDLTPPAVPTNLTAEAHDKEVVLRWPAVGDEDLAGYNVFRSEQPGGPFQKVNESIINGCSYTVSELANGTTYYFAVTAVDVRGNESGRCEAVAAAPVDDRAPGAPQGLTVSPGVYKVFLEWVTNTEPDLAGYYIYLSTDGISFAQSNPEPVAGTSYTVTGLAHRCYYFYIKAVDQAGNYSPASQVVEAIPQNRRHHSDPHTPSQSEEEQQEQDVKDKEGALDEQLLITLPERAGAPLVQVGYMPSGEGFGMCFGLPDESGSRLALTCPVFSWQLFNFHLLDWWG
;
A
#
# COMPACT_ATOMS: atom_id res chain seq x y z
N MET A 1 -22.85 -62.66 -19.83
CA MET A 1 -23.91 -62.24 -20.78
C MET A 1 -24.94 -61.47 -19.96
N ARG A 2 -25.25 -60.20 -20.27
CA ARG A 2 -25.95 -59.23 -19.37
C ARG A 2 -25.12 -58.88 -18.11
N ARG A 3 -25.16 -57.66 -17.55
CA ARG A 3 -25.64 -56.35 -18.06
C ARG A 3 -24.88 -55.25 -17.32
N PHE A 4 -24.12 -54.39 -18.01
CA PHE A 4 -23.85 -53.05 -17.48
C PHE A 4 -25.11 -52.20 -17.70
N LYS A 5 -25.57 -51.45 -16.68
CA LYS A 5 -26.53 -50.35 -16.87
C LYS A 5 -25.72 -49.09 -17.19
N PHE A 6 -26.05 -48.41 -18.29
CA PHE A 6 -25.50 -47.09 -18.61
C PHE A 6 -26.17 -46.02 -17.75
N ILE A 7 -25.38 -45.02 -17.33
CA ILE A 7 -25.92 -43.72 -16.93
C ILE A 7 -26.32 -43.00 -18.23
N LEU A 8 -27.57 -42.54 -18.34
CA LEU A 8 -28.09 -41.90 -19.54
C LEU A 8 -28.05 -40.37 -19.44
N VAL A 9 -26.84 -39.79 -19.47
CA VAL A 9 -26.69 -38.35 -19.73
C VAL A 9 -26.99 -38.10 -21.22
N LEU A 10 -28.20 -37.64 -21.51
CA LEU A 10 -28.69 -37.50 -22.89
C LEU A 10 -28.31 -36.13 -23.45
N ILE A 11 -27.08 -36.03 -23.97
CA ILE A 11 -26.59 -34.83 -24.67
C ILE A 11 -27.40 -34.63 -25.96
N VAL A 12 -28.18 -33.54 -26.03
CA VAL A 12 -28.89 -33.14 -27.25
C VAL A 12 -27.98 -32.27 -28.12
N ALA A 13 -27.20 -32.92 -28.99
CA ALA A 13 -26.31 -32.27 -29.95
C ALA A 13 -26.76 -32.53 -31.40
N ALA A 14 -27.95 -32.04 -31.76
CA ALA A 14 -28.43 -31.99 -33.15
C ALA A 14 -29.33 -30.75 -33.35
N GLY A 15 -28.87 -29.79 -34.14
CA GLY A 15 -29.55 -28.51 -34.33
C GLY A 15 -30.84 -28.63 -35.15
N ILE A 16 -31.99 -28.35 -34.53
CA ILE A 16 -33.27 -28.06 -35.20
C ILE A 16 -33.80 -26.73 -34.66
N VAL A 17 -34.37 -25.92 -35.56
CA VAL A 17 -34.65 -24.49 -35.32
C VAL A 17 -35.97 -24.29 -34.56
N SER A 18 -35.92 -23.41 -33.55
CA SER A 18 -37.03 -22.70 -32.91
C SER A 18 -38.30 -23.47 -32.52
N SER A 19 -38.51 -23.62 -31.20
CA SER A 19 -39.75 -23.13 -30.56
C SER A 19 -39.53 -22.95 -29.06
N GLY A 20 -40.18 -21.94 -28.47
CA GLY A 20 -39.92 -21.53 -27.08
C GLY A 20 -40.57 -22.47 -26.07
N PHE A 21 -39.81 -23.46 -25.59
CA PHE A 21 -40.12 -24.20 -24.37
C PHE A 21 -38.95 -24.07 -23.40
N SER A 22 -39.07 -23.12 -22.46
CA SER A 22 -38.27 -23.15 -21.25
C SER A 22 -38.79 -24.30 -20.39
N PHE A 23 -38.09 -25.43 -20.40
CA PHE A 23 -38.06 -26.26 -19.21
C PHE A 23 -37.38 -25.43 -18.14
N LYS A 24 -38.12 -25.02 -17.10
CA LYS A 24 -37.47 -24.84 -15.81
C LYS A 24 -36.86 -26.18 -15.45
N ALA A 25 -35.54 -26.22 -15.27
CA ALA A 25 -34.96 -27.34 -14.55
C ALA A 25 -35.55 -27.29 -13.14
N GLU A 26 -36.20 -28.38 -12.73
CA GLU A 26 -36.45 -28.61 -11.31
C GLU A 26 -35.07 -28.74 -10.65
N ALA A 27 -34.88 -28.09 -9.49
CA ALA A 27 -33.59 -28.09 -8.82
C ALA A 27 -33.17 -29.55 -8.55
N ALA A 28 -31.91 -29.88 -8.84
CA ALA A 28 -31.40 -31.21 -8.59
C ALA A 28 -31.37 -31.45 -7.08
N VAL A 29 -32.20 -32.38 -6.60
CA VAL A 29 -32.23 -32.82 -5.21
C VAL A 29 -31.39 -34.08 -5.08
N GLU A 30 -30.40 -34.05 -4.21
CA GLU A 30 -29.56 -35.18 -3.85
C GLU A 30 -29.81 -35.60 -2.39
N LEU A 31 -29.43 -36.84 -2.05
CA LEU A 31 -29.54 -37.37 -0.69
C LEU A 31 -28.12 -37.70 -0.22
N VAL A 32 -27.60 -36.88 0.71
CA VAL A 32 -26.18 -36.90 1.10
C VAL A 32 -26.02 -37.60 2.44
N GLU A 33 -25.16 -38.62 2.53
CA GLU A 33 -24.79 -39.26 3.81
C GLU A 33 -23.90 -38.30 4.61
N VAL A 34 -24.50 -37.51 5.50
CA VAL A 34 -23.79 -36.54 6.35
C VAL A 34 -23.10 -37.19 7.55
N GLY A 35 -23.43 -38.45 7.85
CA GLY A 35 -22.83 -39.19 8.94
C GLY A 35 -23.18 -40.67 8.95
N SER A 36 -22.26 -41.51 9.44
CA SER A 36 -22.63 -42.86 9.86
C SER A 36 -21.76 -43.39 11.01
N TYR A 37 -22.41 -44.12 11.91
CA TYR A 37 -21.75 -44.81 13.03
C TYR A 37 -21.85 -46.32 12.82
N SER A 38 -20.70 -47.01 12.84
CA SER A 38 -20.60 -48.46 12.62
C SER A 38 -20.33 -49.20 13.94
N GLY A 39 -20.85 -50.42 14.09
CA GLY A 39 -20.77 -51.18 15.34
C GLY A 39 -22.09 -51.23 16.10
N LEU A 40 -23.20 -51.29 15.36
CA LEU A 40 -24.55 -51.59 15.81
C LEU A 40 -25.00 -52.86 15.07
N THR A 41 -24.46 -54.02 15.45
CA THR A 41 -24.67 -55.28 14.74
C THR A 41 -26.17 -55.59 14.60
N ASN A 42 -26.68 -55.69 13.37
CA ASN A 42 -28.11 -55.80 13.09
C ASN A 42 -28.92 -54.73 13.86
N ALA A 43 -28.66 -53.46 13.53
CA ALA A 43 -29.48 -52.33 13.94
C ALA A 43 -30.93 -52.58 13.53
N VAL A 44 -31.85 -52.42 14.48
CA VAL A 44 -33.27 -52.72 14.32
C VAL A 44 -34.07 -51.43 14.21
N ASP A 45 -33.88 -50.52 15.16
CA ASP A 45 -34.71 -49.32 15.26
C ASP A 45 -33.96 -48.13 15.86
N VAL A 46 -34.41 -46.92 15.54
CA VAL A 46 -33.84 -45.63 15.94
C VAL A 46 -34.94 -44.61 16.27
N THR A 47 -34.79 -43.91 17.39
CA THR A 47 -35.55 -42.68 17.70
C THR A 47 -34.59 -41.58 18.15
N VAL A 48 -34.84 -40.33 17.75
CA VAL A 48 -34.01 -39.17 18.11
C VAL A 48 -34.79 -38.20 19.00
N ASN A 49 -34.24 -37.89 20.17
CA ASN A 49 -34.74 -36.86 21.07
C ASN A 49 -33.66 -35.79 21.30
N ASP A 50 -34.04 -34.51 21.24
CA ASP A 50 -33.14 -33.34 21.17
C ASP A 50 -32.02 -33.50 20.12
N SER A 51 -30.80 -33.85 20.56
CA SER A 51 -29.62 -34.13 19.72
C SER A 51 -29.00 -35.49 20.07
N VAL A 52 -29.81 -36.45 20.50
CA VAL A 52 -29.38 -37.79 20.89
C VAL A 52 -30.22 -38.85 20.19
N ALA A 53 -29.54 -39.67 19.37
CA ALA A 53 -30.12 -40.86 18.78
C ALA A 53 -30.01 -42.04 19.77
N TYR A 54 -31.14 -42.69 19.98
CA TYR A 54 -31.27 -43.95 20.69
C TYR A 54 -31.46 -45.03 19.63
N VAL A 55 -30.54 -45.99 19.55
CA VAL A 55 -30.56 -47.04 18.52
C VAL A 55 -30.48 -48.40 19.20
N VAL A 56 -31.41 -49.31 18.89
CA VAL A 56 -31.36 -50.70 19.38
C VAL A 56 -30.88 -51.63 18.29
N TYR A 57 -30.01 -52.57 18.64
CA TYR A 57 -29.39 -53.51 17.70
C TYR A 57 -29.23 -54.90 18.35
N ASN A 58 -29.31 -55.96 17.54
CA ASN A 58 -29.32 -57.36 17.98
C ASN A 58 -27.98 -58.05 17.67
N ASP A 59 -27.24 -58.47 18.69
CA ASP A 59 -25.98 -59.19 18.48
C ASP A 59 -26.19 -60.58 17.81
N PRO A 60 -25.12 -61.25 17.33
CA PRO A 60 -25.25 -62.54 16.64
C PRO A 60 -25.75 -63.71 17.51
N ALA A 61 -25.88 -63.52 18.83
CA ALA A 61 -26.52 -64.47 19.74
C ALA A 61 -28.00 -64.14 20.01
N GLY A 62 -28.51 -63.02 19.47
CA GLY A 62 -29.86 -62.52 19.66
C GLY A 62 -30.04 -61.64 20.90
N GLN A 63 -28.95 -61.15 21.50
CA GLN A 63 -29.01 -60.23 22.63
C GLN A 63 -29.07 -58.79 22.12
N ALA A 64 -30.16 -58.08 22.41
CA ALA A 64 -30.28 -56.68 22.04
C ALA A 64 -29.45 -55.77 22.97
N THR A 65 -29.01 -54.64 22.44
CA THR A 65 -28.33 -53.59 23.19
C THR A 65 -28.79 -52.23 22.69
N LEU A 66 -29.09 -51.32 23.62
CA LEU A 66 -29.29 -49.90 23.33
C LEU A 66 -27.94 -49.21 23.21
N ALA A 67 -27.73 -48.46 22.13
CA ALA A 67 -26.71 -47.43 22.03
C ALA A 67 -27.33 -46.04 22.20
N VAL A 68 -26.66 -45.19 22.99
CA VAL A 68 -26.99 -43.77 23.17
C VAL A 68 -25.92 -42.97 22.45
N ILE A 69 -26.28 -42.25 21.39
CA ILE A 69 -25.36 -41.61 20.44
C ILE A 69 -25.66 -40.12 20.37
N ASP A 70 -24.65 -39.28 20.59
CA ASP A 70 -24.74 -37.85 20.30
C ASP A 70 -24.74 -37.63 18.79
N VAL A 71 -25.73 -36.89 18.30
CA VAL A 71 -25.93 -36.53 16.89
C VAL A 71 -25.97 -35.01 16.68
N SER A 72 -25.50 -34.22 17.65
CA SER A 72 -25.37 -32.75 17.52
C SER A 72 -24.36 -32.30 16.45
N GLN A 73 -23.46 -33.20 16.04
CA GLN A 73 -22.57 -33.06 14.89
C GLN A 73 -22.67 -34.33 14.06
N PRO A 74 -23.51 -34.37 13.00
CA PRO A 74 -23.76 -35.59 12.21
C PRO A 74 -22.49 -36.22 11.63
N ASP A 75 -21.50 -35.41 11.28
CA ASP A 75 -20.20 -35.81 10.75
C ASP A 75 -19.23 -36.38 11.81
N ALA A 76 -19.53 -36.15 13.10
CA ALA A 76 -18.63 -36.44 14.24
C ALA A 76 -19.34 -37.22 15.37
N LEU A 77 -20.10 -38.28 15.02
CA LEU A 77 -20.94 -39.05 15.95
C LEU A 77 -20.18 -39.66 17.15
N VAL A 78 -20.70 -39.42 18.36
CA VAL A 78 -20.10 -39.90 19.63
C VAL A 78 -21.07 -40.81 20.38
N VAL A 79 -20.70 -42.08 20.57
CA VAL A 79 -21.45 -42.95 21.52
C VAL A 79 -21.18 -42.49 22.94
N LYS A 80 -22.23 -42.06 23.64
CA LYS A 80 -22.18 -41.68 25.05
C LYS A 80 -22.14 -42.91 25.95
N GLY A 81 -23.04 -43.87 25.71
CA GLY A 81 -23.20 -45.05 26.55
C GLY A 81 -23.94 -46.19 25.85
N ARG A 82 -23.92 -47.38 26.47
CA ARG A 82 -24.65 -48.57 25.98
C ARG A 82 -25.27 -49.35 27.15
N ALA A 83 -26.48 -49.89 26.95
CA ALA A 83 -27.20 -50.70 27.94
C ALA A 83 -27.68 -52.02 27.33
N ALA A 84 -27.37 -53.14 27.96
CA ALA A 84 -27.84 -54.45 27.51
C ALA A 84 -29.36 -54.61 27.74
N ALA A 85 -30.08 -55.02 26.71
CA ALA A 85 -31.47 -55.44 26.86
C ALA A 85 -31.56 -56.88 27.38
N ALA A 86 -32.76 -57.35 27.73
CA ALA A 86 -33.01 -58.66 28.32
C ALA A 86 -33.50 -59.73 27.30
N GLY A 87 -33.42 -59.45 26.01
CA GLY A 87 -33.85 -60.34 24.90
C GLY A 87 -33.49 -59.74 23.54
N SER A 88 -34.05 -60.30 22.45
CA SER A 88 -33.92 -59.74 21.09
C SER A 88 -34.97 -58.65 20.85
N SER A 89 -34.58 -57.51 20.27
CA SER A 89 -35.39 -56.30 20.10
C SER A 89 -36.11 -56.23 18.76
N VAL A 90 -37.20 -55.43 18.72
CA VAL A 90 -38.04 -55.17 17.53
C VAL A 90 -38.29 -53.67 17.29
N ALA A 91 -38.52 -52.90 18.34
CA ALA A 91 -38.78 -51.45 18.27
C ALA A 91 -38.37 -50.75 19.59
N LEU A 92 -38.18 -49.42 19.56
CA LEU A 92 -37.88 -48.58 20.71
C LEU A 92 -38.59 -47.22 20.62
N ASP A 93 -38.97 -46.66 21.77
CA ASP A 93 -39.45 -45.27 21.84
C ASP A 93 -39.04 -44.62 23.18
N VAL A 94 -39.08 -43.29 23.27
CA VAL A 94 -38.44 -42.48 24.31
C VAL A 94 -39.46 -41.60 25.03
N TYR A 95 -39.47 -41.65 26.37
CA TYR A 95 -40.30 -40.77 27.19
C TYR A 95 -39.50 -40.13 28.32
N GLY A 96 -39.16 -38.85 28.13
CA GLY A 96 -38.30 -38.10 29.03
C GLY A 96 -36.94 -38.79 29.19
N ASN A 97 -36.61 -39.20 30.42
CA ASN A 97 -35.33 -39.83 30.76
C ASN A 97 -35.34 -41.37 30.63
N TYR A 98 -36.31 -41.95 29.93
CA TYR A 98 -36.44 -43.40 29.76
C TYR A 98 -36.59 -43.78 28.28
N VAL A 99 -35.88 -44.84 27.88
CA VAL A 99 -36.09 -45.55 26.61
C VAL A 99 -36.84 -46.83 26.91
N PHE A 100 -37.88 -47.10 26.14
CA PHE A 100 -38.66 -48.32 26.19
C PHE A 100 -38.28 -49.18 25.00
N ILE A 101 -38.10 -50.48 25.20
CA ILE A 101 -37.65 -51.42 24.17
C ILE A 101 -38.61 -52.59 24.12
N ALA A 102 -39.21 -52.80 22.95
CA ALA A 102 -40.01 -53.97 22.61
C ALA A 102 -39.09 -55.16 22.28
N MET A 103 -39.28 -56.29 22.97
CA MET A 103 -38.44 -57.48 22.82
C MET A 103 -39.26 -58.70 22.44
N ALA A 104 -38.90 -59.37 21.34
CA ALA A 104 -39.55 -60.59 20.87
C ALA A 104 -38.83 -61.89 21.27
N GLY A 105 -37.50 -61.87 21.35
CA GLY A 105 -36.69 -63.09 21.50
C GLY A 105 -36.22 -63.35 22.92
N GLY A 106 -36.27 -64.61 23.36
CA GLY A 106 -35.71 -65.11 24.62
C GLY A 106 -36.56 -64.82 25.87
N ASN A 107 -37.13 -63.61 25.96
CA ASN A 107 -37.93 -63.14 27.08
C ASN A 107 -38.89 -62.04 26.56
N PRO A 108 -40.06 -62.42 26.01
CA PRO A 108 -40.88 -61.51 25.21
C PRO A 108 -41.62 -60.48 26.06
N GLY A 109 -41.49 -59.20 25.74
CA GLY A 109 -42.13 -58.14 26.52
C GLY A 109 -41.53 -56.76 26.34
N LEU A 110 -41.73 -55.91 27.34
CA LEU A 110 -41.28 -54.52 27.33
C LEU A 110 -40.22 -54.29 28.41
N GLN A 111 -39.11 -53.65 28.04
CA GLN A 111 -38.06 -53.23 28.97
C GLN A 111 -38.00 -51.70 29.07
N LYS A 112 -37.81 -51.19 30.28
CA LYS A 112 -37.63 -49.76 30.58
C LYS A 112 -36.19 -49.50 31.00
N VAL A 113 -35.45 -48.78 30.16
CA VAL A 113 -34.04 -48.39 30.35
C VAL A 113 -33.97 -46.93 30.78
N SER A 114 -33.23 -46.63 31.84
CA SER A 114 -33.00 -45.26 32.33
C SER A 114 -31.81 -44.62 31.62
N VAL A 115 -32.05 -43.51 30.92
CA VAL A 115 -31.02 -42.73 30.19
C VAL A 115 -30.79 -41.34 30.79
N ALA A 116 -31.22 -41.12 32.04
CA ALA A 116 -30.99 -39.90 32.82
C ALA A 116 -29.49 -39.54 32.96
N ASP A 117 -28.63 -40.56 33.03
CA ASP A 117 -27.22 -40.45 32.68
C ASP A 117 -27.04 -41.13 31.31
N GLN A 118 -26.75 -40.33 30.29
CA GLN A 118 -26.57 -40.80 28.91
C GLN A 118 -25.24 -41.55 28.72
N GLN A 119 -24.26 -41.38 29.62
CA GLN A 119 -22.98 -42.11 29.60
C GLN A 119 -23.10 -43.48 30.27
N ASN A 120 -23.89 -43.56 31.35
CA ASN A 120 -24.14 -44.80 32.10
C ASN A 120 -25.63 -45.21 32.07
N PRO A 121 -26.22 -45.49 30.89
CA PRO A 121 -27.62 -45.88 30.79
C PRO A 121 -27.87 -47.19 31.53
N LEU A 122 -28.86 -47.20 32.42
CA LEU A 122 -29.13 -48.33 33.32
C LEU A 122 -30.29 -49.18 32.77
N PRO A 123 -30.09 -50.49 32.51
CA PRO A 123 -31.07 -51.34 31.83
C PRO A 123 -32.38 -51.59 32.59
N GLY A 124 -32.47 -51.13 33.84
CA GLY A 124 -33.73 -50.96 34.56
C GLY A 124 -34.54 -52.25 34.75
N THR A 125 -35.80 -52.23 34.33
CA THR A 125 -36.81 -53.24 34.65
C THR A 125 -37.52 -53.76 33.41
N HIS A 126 -37.85 -55.05 33.40
CA HIS A 126 -38.55 -55.76 32.32
C HIS A 126 -39.89 -56.33 32.79
N LYS A 127 -40.88 -56.37 31.90
CA LYS A 127 -42.17 -57.04 32.10
C LYS A 127 -42.47 -57.96 30.91
N ASP A 128 -42.57 -59.25 31.19
CA ASP A 128 -43.02 -60.29 30.27
C ASP A 128 -44.48 -60.00 29.83
N LEU A 129 -44.74 -60.05 28.52
CA LEU A 129 -46.07 -59.82 27.92
C LEU A 129 -46.66 -61.11 27.30
N SER A 130 -46.05 -62.27 27.58
CA SER A 130 -46.37 -63.65 27.17
C SER A 130 -46.27 -63.98 25.68
N GLU A 131 -46.36 -62.98 24.81
CA GLU A 131 -46.19 -63.09 23.36
C GLU A 131 -45.25 -61.98 22.89
N ALA A 132 -44.60 -62.17 21.74
CA ALA A 132 -43.69 -61.19 21.18
C ALA A 132 -44.45 -59.89 20.81
N PRO A 133 -44.00 -58.71 21.26
CA PRO A 133 -44.37 -57.45 20.66
C PRO A 133 -43.89 -57.38 19.21
N ARG A 134 -44.59 -56.58 18.41
CA ARG A 134 -44.28 -56.35 16.99
C ARG A 134 -43.81 -54.93 16.71
N ASP A 135 -44.24 -53.99 17.55
CA ASP A 135 -44.04 -52.55 17.43
C ASP A 135 -44.15 -51.91 18.84
N LEU A 136 -43.80 -50.63 18.97
CA LEU A 136 -43.92 -49.83 20.17
C LEU A 136 -44.04 -48.34 19.80
N LYS A 137 -45.17 -47.71 20.15
CA LYS A 137 -45.32 -46.26 20.07
C LYS A 137 -45.59 -45.65 21.44
N ILE A 138 -45.03 -44.48 21.70
CA ILE A 138 -45.36 -43.63 22.86
C ILE A 138 -46.00 -42.35 22.36
N ALA A 139 -47.20 -42.07 22.86
CA ALA A 139 -47.95 -40.86 22.53
C ALA A 139 -48.81 -40.44 23.72
N ASN A 140 -49.00 -39.13 23.91
CA ASN A 140 -49.87 -38.57 24.96
C ASN A 140 -49.55 -39.08 26.40
N GLY A 141 -48.31 -39.51 26.65
CA GLY A 141 -47.87 -40.06 27.94
C GLY A 141 -48.19 -41.55 28.17
N LEU A 142 -48.66 -42.25 27.12
CA LEU A 142 -49.03 -43.67 27.14
C LEU A 142 -48.17 -44.46 26.14
N ALA A 143 -47.84 -45.71 26.46
CA ALA A 143 -47.17 -46.64 25.57
C ALA A 143 -48.17 -47.64 24.96
N TYR A 144 -48.11 -47.80 23.65
CA TYR A 144 -48.99 -48.61 22.82
C TYR A 144 -48.16 -49.75 22.25
N VAL A 145 -48.48 -50.98 22.65
CA VAL A 145 -47.66 -52.17 22.37
C VAL A 145 -48.51 -53.26 21.69
N PRO A 146 -48.43 -53.39 20.34
CA PRO A 146 -48.97 -54.52 19.60
C PRO A 146 -48.31 -55.84 20.02
N VAL A 147 -49.10 -56.77 20.56
CA VAL A 147 -48.66 -58.08 21.09
C VAL A 147 -49.66 -59.16 20.66
N GLY A 148 -49.35 -59.82 19.54
CA GLY A 148 -50.23 -60.83 18.93
C GLY A 148 -51.61 -60.24 18.56
N ASP A 149 -52.68 -60.89 19.01
CA ASP A 149 -54.06 -60.45 18.83
C ASP A 149 -54.50 -59.32 19.80
N LYS A 150 -53.55 -58.53 20.33
CA LYS A 150 -53.82 -57.50 21.35
C LYS A 150 -53.02 -56.22 21.08
N LEU A 151 -53.60 -55.10 21.48
CA LEU A 151 -52.88 -53.86 21.73
C LEU A 151 -52.96 -53.55 23.23
N TYR A 152 -51.83 -53.63 23.94
CA TYR A 152 -51.75 -53.15 25.32
C TYR A 152 -51.48 -51.64 25.32
N ILE A 153 -52.20 -50.91 26.17
CA ILE A 153 -52.03 -49.49 26.41
C ILE A 153 -51.58 -49.32 27.86
N MET A 154 -50.41 -48.71 28.07
CA MET A 154 -49.77 -48.61 29.37
C MET A 154 -49.46 -47.16 29.78
N ASP A 155 -49.64 -46.85 31.06
CA ASP A 155 -49.35 -45.55 31.65
C ASP A 155 -48.16 -45.62 32.63
N HIS A 156 -47.98 -44.60 33.48
CA HIS A 156 -46.86 -44.51 34.43
C HIS A 156 -45.48 -44.65 33.77
N LEU A 157 -45.32 -44.08 32.57
CA LEU A 157 -44.04 -44.05 31.86
C LEU A 157 -42.98 -43.23 32.61
N ALA A 158 -43.38 -42.16 33.30
CA ALA A 158 -42.53 -41.34 34.15
C ALA A 158 -42.09 -42.06 35.45
N GLY A 159 -40.94 -41.66 36.00
CA GLY A 159 -40.44 -42.16 37.29
C GLY A 159 -39.87 -43.60 37.22
N PRO A 160 -39.45 -44.17 38.36
CA PRO A 160 -38.71 -45.43 38.40
C PRO A 160 -39.57 -46.70 38.26
N GLU A 161 -40.89 -46.60 38.46
CA GLU A 161 -41.80 -47.76 38.43
C GLU A 161 -42.00 -48.31 37.02
N PHE A 162 -42.40 -49.58 36.92
CA PHE A 162 -42.73 -50.19 35.62
C PHE A 162 -44.16 -49.80 35.17
N PRO A 163 -44.39 -49.49 33.87
CA PRO A 163 -45.71 -49.19 33.31
C PRO A 163 -46.85 -50.17 33.64
N GLN A 164 -48.01 -49.61 34.00
CA GLN A 164 -49.22 -50.36 34.30
C GLN A 164 -50.14 -50.42 33.08
N ILE A 165 -50.85 -51.53 32.89
CA ILE A 165 -51.78 -51.68 31.75
C ILE A 165 -53.10 -51.01 32.15
N VAL A 166 -53.46 -49.96 31.44
CA VAL A 166 -54.70 -49.19 31.63
C VAL A 166 -55.75 -49.44 30.54
N GLY A 167 -55.35 -50.03 29.41
CA GLY A 167 -56.25 -50.49 28.37
C GLY A 167 -55.71 -51.72 27.64
N THR A 168 -56.63 -52.56 27.15
CA THR A 168 -56.30 -53.68 26.25
C THR A 168 -57.36 -53.74 25.16
N TYR A 169 -56.99 -53.48 23.92
CA TYR A 169 -57.82 -53.77 22.76
C TYR A 169 -57.53 -55.19 22.26
N TYR A 170 -58.58 -55.89 21.81
CA TYR A 170 -58.52 -57.28 21.35
C TYR A 170 -58.77 -57.32 19.84
N GLY A 171 -57.68 -57.43 19.08
CA GLY A 171 -57.66 -57.52 17.63
C GLY A 171 -56.23 -57.46 17.12
N ALA A 172 -55.93 -58.23 16.08
CA ALA A 172 -54.60 -58.29 15.48
C ALA A 172 -54.06 -56.91 15.09
N ALA A 173 -52.83 -56.66 15.53
CA ALA A 173 -52.06 -55.44 15.29
C ALA A 173 -50.65 -55.84 14.85
N GLU A 174 -50.20 -55.33 13.71
CA GLU A 174 -48.78 -55.42 13.30
C GLU A 174 -48.03 -54.19 13.81
N THR A 175 -48.63 -53.00 13.64
CA THR A 175 -48.06 -51.69 13.97
C THR A 175 -49.14 -50.75 14.53
N VAL A 176 -48.75 -49.69 15.25
CA VAL A 176 -49.67 -48.66 15.77
C VAL A 176 -49.03 -47.27 15.82
N ASP A 177 -49.78 -46.26 15.36
CA ASP A 177 -49.46 -44.85 15.61
C ASP A 177 -50.67 -44.10 16.17
N VAL A 178 -50.49 -42.93 16.77
CA VAL A 178 -51.49 -42.29 17.65
C VAL A 178 -51.53 -40.77 17.43
N GLU A 179 -52.71 -40.28 17.05
CA GLU A 179 -53.00 -38.85 16.87
C GLU A 179 -54.23 -38.49 17.71
N GLY A 180 -54.07 -37.57 18.66
CA GLY A 180 -55.08 -37.23 19.66
C GLY A 180 -55.61 -38.46 20.43
N ASP A 181 -56.94 -38.56 20.57
CA ASP A 181 -57.64 -39.64 21.29
C ASP A 181 -57.74 -40.97 20.49
N TRP A 182 -56.98 -41.14 19.40
CA TRP A 182 -57.14 -42.28 18.48
C TRP A 182 -55.81 -43.00 18.21
N ALA A 183 -55.81 -44.31 18.45
CA ALA A 183 -54.74 -45.20 18.03
C ALA A 183 -55.11 -45.88 16.70
N PHE A 184 -54.21 -45.80 15.73
CA PHE A 184 -54.39 -46.21 14.34
C PHE A 184 -53.61 -47.51 14.11
N ILE A 185 -54.32 -48.64 14.16
CA ILE A 185 -53.70 -49.96 14.13
C ILE A 185 -53.55 -50.44 12.68
N GLY A 186 -52.31 -50.58 12.21
CA GLY A 186 -52.00 -51.25 10.96
C GLY A 186 -51.96 -52.78 11.15
N ARG A 187 -52.54 -53.52 10.20
CA ARG A 187 -52.68 -54.97 10.26
C ARG A 187 -52.84 -55.63 8.89
N GLU A 188 -52.98 -56.96 8.86
CA GLU A 188 -53.50 -57.68 7.70
C GLU A 188 -54.91 -57.15 7.33
N GLY A 189 -55.12 -56.85 6.06
CA GLY A 189 -56.34 -56.23 5.56
C GLY A 189 -56.47 -54.72 5.83
N GLY A 190 -55.40 -54.01 6.21
CA GLY A 190 -55.34 -52.54 6.19
C GLY A 190 -55.34 -51.87 7.58
N LEU A 191 -56.04 -50.72 7.69
CA LEU A 191 -56.00 -49.84 8.87
C LEU A 191 -57.28 -49.94 9.72
N LYS A 192 -57.12 -49.91 11.04
CA LYS A 192 -58.21 -49.90 12.02
C LYS A 192 -57.95 -48.89 13.14
N PRO A 193 -58.58 -47.70 13.11
CA PRO A 193 -58.58 -46.79 14.24
C PRO A 193 -59.39 -47.35 15.42
N VAL A 194 -58.93 -47.08 16.64
CA VAL A 194 -59.67 -47.28 17.88
C VAL A 194 -59.54 -46.03 18.75
N ASN A 195 -60.64 -45.59 19.37
CA ASN A 195 -60.62 -44.47 20.31
C ASN A 195 -60.11 -44.94 21.67
N VAL A 196 -59.17 -44.18 22.23
CA VAL A 196 -58.43 -44.48 23.47
C VAL A 196 -58.56 -43.34 24.50
N GLY A 197 -59.50 -42.41 24.31
CA GLY A 197 -59.68 -41.23 25.19
C GLY A 197 -60.37 -41.51 26.54
N ASP A 198 -61.07 -42.63 26.68
CA ASP A 198 -61.78 -43.05 27.90
C ASP A 198 -61.33 -44.44 28.37
N LEU A 199 -60.04 -44.62 28.67
CA LEU A 199 -59.52 -45.94 29.09
C LEU A 199 -60.15 -46.42 30.40
N PRO A 200 -60.56 -47.70 30.52
CA PRO A 200 -60.31 -48.82 29.59
C PRO A 200 -61.36 -49.02 28.47
N ASN A 201 -62.33 -48.12 28.31
CA ASN A 201 -63.49 -48.25 27.41
C ASN A 201 -63.14 -47.96 25.93
N ILE A 202 -62.24 -48.76 25.36
CA ILE A 202 -61.82 -48.61 23.96
C ILE A 202 -62.99 -48.88 23.00
N THR A 203 -63.19 -48.01 22.00
CA THR A 203 -64.24 -48.18 20.96
C THR A 203 -63.65 -48.17 19.55
N GLU A 204 -64.26 -48.93 18.63
CA GLU A 204 -63.76 -49.08 17.27
C GLU A 204 -64.19 -47.95 16.31
N GLY A 205 -63.24 -47.48 15.50
CA GLY A 205 -63.50 -46.64 14.32
C GLY A 205 -63.71 -47.44 13.03
N GLY A 206 -63.84 -46.73 11.91
CA GLY A 206 -64.03 -47.30 10.57
C GLY A 206 -62.78 -47.96 10.03
N ALA A 207 -62.92 -49.10 9.36
CA ALA A 207 -61.78 -49.78 8.74
C ALA A 207 -61.42 -49.17 7.37
N TYR A 208 -60.14 -49.18 7.01
CA TYR A 208 -59.67 -49.11 5.63
C TYR A 208 -59.27 -50.52 5.18
N GLY A 209 -59.99 -51.09 4.21
CA GLY A 209 -59.76 -52.45 3.70
C GLY A 209 -58.96 -52.51 2.40
N GLY A 210 -58.09 -51.52 2.13
CA GLY A 210 -57.57 -51.26 0.78
C GLY A 210 -56.15 -51.76 0.47
N CYS A 211 -55.48 -52.47 1.38
CA CYS A 211 -54.18 -53.13 1.20
C CYS A 211 -54.14 -54.47 1.94
N ASN A 212 -53.23 -55.35 1.53
CA ASN A 212 -53.10 -56.71 2.01
C ASN A 212 -52.45 -56.78 3.41
N GLN A 213 -51.37 -56.05 3.63
CA GLN A 213 -50.68 -55.95 4.93
C GLN A 213 -50.17 -54.53 5.12
N VAL A 214 -50.34 -53.97 6.32
CA VAL A 214 -49.63 -52.76 6.76
C VAL A 214 -48.44 -53.19 7.60
N ARG A 215 -47.27 -52.63 7.30
CA ARG A 215 -46.00 -52.83 8.02
C ARG A 215 -45.78 -51.77 9.08
N ASP A 216 -46.00 -50.52 8.68
CA ASP A 216 -45.83 -49.31 9.47
C ASP A 216 -46.92 -48.30 9.09
N VAL A 217 -47.28 -47.44 10.03
CA VAL A 217 -48.30 -46.40 9.89
C VAL A 217 -47.80 -45.11 10.53
N TYR A 218 -47.87 -44.01 9.79
CA TYR A 218 -47.60 -42.67 10.31
C TYR A 218 -48.83 -41.79 10.15
N VAL A 219 -49.25 -41.11 11.20
CA VAL A 219 -50.44 -40.25 11.22
C VAL A 219 -50.04 -38.82 11.53
N THR A 220 -50.52 -37.88 10.73
CA THR A 220 -50.32 -36.45 11.00
C THR A 220 -51.55 -35.65 10.54
N GLY A 221 -52.19 -34.98 11.50
CA GLY A 221 -53.39 -34.17 11.29
C GLY A 221 -54.57 -34.98 10.73
N ASN A 222 -54.81 -34.86 9.42
CA ASN A 222 -55.97 -35.45 8.75
C ASN A 222 -55.67 -36.74 7.96
N TYR A 223 -54.41 -37.19 7.91
CA TYR A 223 -54.00 -38.29 7.03
C TYR A 223 -53.19 -39.35 7.76
N ALA A 224 -53.49 -40.62 7.46
CA ALA A 224 -52.67 -41.77 7.79
C ALA A 224 -51.96 -42.26 6.53
N TYR A 225 -50.64 -42.42 6.65
CA TYR A 225 -49.73 -42.87 5.61
C TYR A 225 -49.30 -44.29 5.99
N LEU A 226 -49.47 -45.25 5.08
CA LEU A 226 -49.30 -46.67 5.35
C LEU A 226 -48.18 -47.23 4.47
N ALA A 227 -47.14 -47.78 5.10
CA ALA A 227 -46.21 -48.69 4.45
C ALA A 227 -46.94 -50.03 4.27
N ALA A 228 -47.32 -50.35 3.04
CA ALA A 228 -48.19 -51.48 2.73
C ALA A 228 -47.46 -52.64 2.04
N GLY A 229 -46.16 -52.82 2.30
CA GLY A 229 -45.33 -53.84 1.66
C GLY A 229 -45.33 -53.68 0.14
N SER A 230 -45.72 -54.74 -0.57
CA SER A 230 -45.86 -54.77 -2.03
C SER A 230 -47.03 -53.94 -2.59
N ASP A 231 -47.98 -53.48 -1.77
CA ASP A 231 -48.99 -52.49 -2.20
C ASP A 231 -48.42 -51.05 -2.23
N GLY A 232 -47.21 -50.83 -1.68
CA GLY A 232 -46.52 -49.53 -1.69
C GLY A 232 -46.95 -48.57 -0.58
N LEU A 233 -47.07 -47.28 -0.89
CA LEU A 233 -47.55 -46.25 0.02
C LEU A 233 -49.04 -46.02 -0.20
N HIS A 234 -49.87 -46.25 0.82
CA HIS A 234 -51.29 -45.90 0.83
C HIS A 234 -51.54 -44.67 1.70
N ILE A 235 -52.29 -43.69 1.18
CA ILE A 235 -52.70 -42.50 1.93
C ILE A 235 -54.20 -42.58 2.17
N VAL A 236 -54.60 -42.49 3.43
CA VAL A 236 -55.97 -42.65 3.93
C VAL A 236 -56.36 -41.38 4.69
N ASP A 237 -57.53 -40.83 4.39
CA ASP A 237 -58.08 -39.74 5.21
C ASP A 237 -58.57 -40.30 6.55
N VAL A 238 -58.18 -39.64 7.64
CA VAL A 238 -58.56 -39.97 9.02
C VAL A 238 -59.16 -38.79 9.78
N SER A 239 -59.50 -37.69 9.10
CA SER A 239 -60.17 -36.50 9.68
C SER A 239 -61.48 -36.80 10.44
N ASN A 240 -62.11 -37.94 10.13
CA ASN A 240 -63.16 -38.55 10.94
C ASN A 240 -62.91 -40.06 11.03
N PRO A 241 -62.23 -40.56 12.08
CA PRO A 241 -61.93 -41.98 12.21
C PRO A 241 -63.15 -42.80 12.67
N GLY A 242 -64.16 -42.17 13.29
CA GLY A 242 -65.37 -42.82 13.82
C GLY A 242 -66.47 -43.14 12.81
N ARG A 243 -66.27 -42.85 11.52
CA ARG A 243 -67.18 -43.26 10.43
C ARG A 243 -67.15 -44.77 10.18
N ILE A 244 -68.03 -45.29 9.32
CA ILE A 244 -68.15 -46.75 9.06
C ILE A 244 -66.93 -47.32 8.28
N SER A 245 -66.36 -46.55 7.35
CA SER A 245 -65.20 -46.97 6.53
C SER A 245 -64.40 -45.74 6.09
N LEU A 246 -63.07 -45.87 6.01
CA LEU A 246 -62.17 -44.77 5.66
C LEU A 246 -61.92 -44.73 4.14
N PRO A 247 -61.97 -43.56 3.49
CA PRO A 247 -61.69 -43.44 2.07
C PRO A 247 -60.18 -43.44 1.80
N LYS A 248 -59.80 -44.12 0.70
CA LYS A 248 -58.50 -43.94 0.06
C LYS A 248 -58.41 -42.52 -0.48
N ILE A 249 -57.32 -41.81 -0.18
CA ILE A 249 -56.99 -40.52 -0.78
C ILE A 249 -56.05 -40.72 -1.97
N ALA A 250 -55.00 -41.53 -1.78
CA ALA A 250 -54.09 -41.90 -2.86
C ALA A 250 -53.43 -43.27 -2.62
N ALA A 251 -52.72 -43.74 -3.64
CA ALA A 251 -51.67 -44.74 -3.49
C ALA A 251 -50.55 -44.49 -4.50
N LEU A 252 -49.34 -44.87 -4.10
CA LEU A 252 -48.16 -44.91 -4.95
C LEU A 252 -47.56 -46.31 -4.80
N ASN A 253 -47.57 -47.08 -5.88
CA ASN A 253 -47.18 -48.50 -5.89
C ASN A 253 -46.11 -48.82 -6.95
N SER A 254 -45.43 -47.79 -7.46
CA SER A 254 -44.37 -47.88 -8.46
C SER A 254 -42.97 -47.88 -7.84
N PHE A 255 -42.79 -48.59 -6.73
CA PHE A 255 -41.50 -48.75 -6.05
C PHE A 255 -40.73 -49.97 -6.59
N GLU A 256 -39.40 -49.99 -6.43
CA GLU A 256 -38.58 -51.14 -6.84
C GLU A 256 -38.55 -52.27 -5.77
N GLN A 257 -39.01 -51.98 -4.55
CA GLN A 257 -39.00 -52.88 -3.38
C GLN A 257 -40.30 -52.75 -2.58
N ASP A 258 -40.64 -53.79 -1.81
CA ASP A 258 -41.72 -53.74 -0.81
C ASP A 258 -41.37 -52.70 0.29
N ILE A 259 -42.35 -51.88 0.69
CA ILE A 259 -42.19 -50.78 1.65
C ILE A 259 -42.51 -51.25 3.08
N GLU A 260 -41.53 -51.13 3.98
CA GLU A 260 -41.59 -51.65 5.35
C GLU A 260 -41.76 -50.55 6.41
N SER A 261 -41.23 -49.33 6.22
CA SER A 261 -41.43 -48.21 7.14
C SER A 261 -41.78 -46.89 6.44
N VAL A 262 -42.51 -46.01 7.11
CA VAL A 262 -42.96 -44.69 6.65
C VAL A 262 -42.84 -43.65 7.77
N PHE A 263 -42.22 -42.51 7.47
CA PHE A 263 -42.14 -41.36 8.38
C PHE A 263 -42.49 -40.08 7.63
N VAL A 264 -43.31 -39.18 8.20
CA VAL A 264 -43.79 -37.98 7.51
C VAL A 264 -43.48 -36.71 8.30
N VAL A 265 -42.69 -35.81 7.70
CA VAL A 265 -42.38 -34.49 8.26
C VAL A 265 -42.85 -33.40 7.30
N SER A 266 -43.67 -32.49 7.81
CA SER A 266 -44.25 -31.35 7.07
C SER A 266 -44.97 -31.76 5.77
N ASN A 267 -44.25 -31.80 4.65
CA ASN A 267 -44.75 -32.07 3.30
C ASN A 267 -44.02 -33.24 2.61
N MET A 268 -43.13 -33.94 3.31
CA MET A 268 -42.34 -35.06 2.79
C MET A 268 -42.65 -36.35 3.54
N ALA A 269 -42.91 -37.42 2.79
CA ALA A 269 -42.97 -38.79 3.32
C ALA A 269 -41.69 -39.53 2.90
N TYR A 270 -40.98 -40.05 3.89
CA TYR A 270 -39.78 -40.86 3.74
C TYR A 270 -40.17 -42.33 3.92
N LEU A 271 -39.67 -43.22 3.05
CA LEU A 271 -40.09 -44.62 3.02
C LEU A 271 -38.88 -45.55 2.96
N ALA A 272 -38.86 -46.56 3.84
CA ALA A 272 -37.86 -47.62 3.84
C ALA A 272 -38.34 -48.82 3.00
N GLY A 273 -37.54 -49.24 2.01
CA GLY A 273 -37.77 -50.44 1.22
C GLY A 273 -36.91 -51.63 1.66
N THR A 274 -37.48 -52.84 1.58
CA THR A 274 -36.81 -54.12 1.93
C THR A 274 -35.40 -54.30 1.36
N GLY A 275 -35.13 -53.78 0.15
CA GLY A 275 -33.81 -53.83 -0.49
C GLY A 275 -32.74 -52.88 0.06
N GLY A 276 -33.06 -52.04 1.06
CA GLY A 276 -32.17 -50.98 1.54
C GLY A 276 -32.36 -49.63 0.86
N ASN A 277 -33.44 -49.48 0.08
CA ASN A 277 -33.78 -48.24 -0.60
C ASN A 277 -34.49 -47.26 0.34
N LEU A 278 -34.02 -46.00 0.37
CA LEU A 278 -34.81 -44.89 0.89
C LEU A 278 -35.51 -44.20 -0.27
N TYR A 279 -36.82 -44.02 -0.18
CA TYR A 279 -37.61 -43.22 -1.12
C TYR A 279 -38.07 -41.93 -0.45
N VAL A 280 -38.07 -40.82 -1.19
CA VAL A 280 -38.56 -39.52 -0.72
C VAL A 280 -39.72 -39.08 -1.59
N VAL A 281 -40.89 -38.88 -0.98
CA VAL A 281 -42.16 -38.62 -1.66
C VAL A 281 -42.73 -37.28 -1.21
N ASN A 282 -42.98 -36.38 -2.15
CA ASN A 282 -43.70 -35.14 -1.91
C ASN A 282 -45.19 -35.46 -1.64
N VAL A 283 -45.68 -35.07 -0.46
CA VAL A 283 -47.07 -35.27 -0.02
C VAL A 283 -47.79 -33.95 0.28
N ASN A 284 -47.25 -32.80 -0.14
CA ASN A 284 -47.90 -31.47 -0.06
C ASN A 284 -49.30 -31.44 -0.71
N ASN A 285 -49.54 -32.33 -1.69
CA ASN A 285 -50.88 -32.71 -2.11
C ASN A 285 -51.08 -34.22 -1.86
N PRO A 286 -51.68 -34.62 -0.73
CA PRO A 286 -51.85 -36.04 -0.37
C PRO A 286 -52.71 -36.83 -1.37
N ALA A 287 -53.53 -36.17 -2.19
CA ALA A 287 -54.32 -36.80 -3.26
C ALA A 287 -53.54 -37.02 -4.56
N SER A 288 -52.30 -36.52 -4.67
CA SER A 288 -51.42 -36.70 -5.83
C SER A 288 -49.95 -36.73 -5.39
N PRO A 289 -49.54 -37.69 -4.53
CA PRO A 289 -48.17 -37.80 -4.03
C PRO A 289 -47.19 -38.08 -5.18
N GLN A 290 -46.01 -37.45 -5.15
CA GLN A 290 -44.99 -37.59 -6.20
C GLN A 290 -43.69 -38.16 -5.62
N LEU A 291 -43.16 -39.23 -6.22
CA LEU A 291 -41.81 -39.71 -5.90
C LEU A 291 -40.79 -38.67 -6.39
N ILE A 292 -40.03 -38.06 -5.47
CA ILE A 292 -38.94 -37.14 -5.81
C ILE A 292 -37.72 -37.97 -6.24
N MET A 293 -37.30 -38.91 -5.40
CA MET A 293 -36.09 -39.70 -5.63
C MET A 293 -36.09 -41.03 -4.87
N SER A 294 -35.20 -41.94 -5.29
CA SER A 294 -34.86 -43.16 -4.58
C SER A 294 -33.34 -43.30 -4.47
N CYS A 295 -32.83 -43.57 -3.27
CA CYS A 295 -31.42 -43.86 -3.03
C CYS A 295 -31.26 -45.32 -2.58
N ASP A 296 -30.19 -46.01 -2.99
CA ASP A 296 -29.79 -47.29 -2.40
C ASP A 296 -28.81 -46.99 -1.26
N THR A 297 -29.20 -47.27 -0.01
CA THR A 297 -28.34 -46.99 1.16
C THR A 297 -27.34 -48.12 1.44
N GLY A 298 -27.41 -49.23 0.68
CA GLY A 298 -26.45 -50.34 0.67
C GLY A 298 -26.71 -51.46 1.66
N ASN A 299 -27.62 -51.28 2.61
CA ASN A 299 -28.05 -52.26 3.61
C ASN A 299 -29.56 -52.12 3.83
N ALA A 300 -30.26 -53.21 4.17
CA ALA A 300 -31.67 -53.15 4.56
C ALA A 300 -31.88 -52.16 5.73
N ILE A 301 -32.86 -51.27 5.57
CA ILE A 301 -33.29 -50.31 6.58
C ILE A 301 -34.35 -51.00 7.44
N ALA A 302 -34.09 -51.14 8.73
CA ALA A 302 -35.01 -51.77 9.68
C ALA A 302 -35.85 -50.74 10.45
N GLY A 303 -35.30 -49.55 10.71
CA GLY A 303 -35.99 -48.43 11.35
C GLY A 303 -35.60 -47.09 10.74
N LEU A 304 -36.54 -46.15 10.72
CA LEU A 304 -36.49 -44.87 10.05
C LEU A 304 -37.05 -43.79 10.97
N TYR A 305 -36.27 -42.76 11.25
CA TYR A 305 -36.70 -41.59 12.02
C TYR A 305 -36.26 -40.31 11.33
N VAL A 306 -37.11 -39.28 11.32
CA VAL A 306 -36.76 -37.99 10.72
C VAL A 306 -36.96 -36.89 11.76
N LYS A 307 -35.94 -36.07 11.95
CA LYS A 307 -35.97 -34.92 12.86
C LYS A 307 -35.23 -33.76 12.25
N ASP A 308 -35.86 -32.59 12.30
CA ASP A 308 -35.42 -31.39 11.59
C ASP A 308 -35.21 -31.80 10.10
N ASP A 309 -34.07 -31.48 9.48
CA ASP A 309 -33.78 -31.87 8.09
C ASP A 309 -33.05 -33.23 7.96
N TYR A 310 -32.79 -33.92 9.09
CA TYR A 310 -32.00 -35.15 9.14
C TYR A 310 -32.84 -36.43 9.19
N ILE A 311 -32.44 -37.38 8.33
CA ILE A 311 -33.04 -38.71 8.18
C ILE A 311 -32.11 -39.75 8.80
N TYR A 312 -32.54 -40.35 9.90
CA TYR A 312 -31.79 -41.34 10.68
C TYR A 312 -32.26 -42.75 10.33
N LEU A 313 -31.33 -43.61 9.94
CA LEU A 313 -31.62 -44.99 9.49
C LEU A 313 -30.87 -46.02 10.34
N ALA A 314 -31.62 -46.92 10.97
CA ALA A 314 -31.08 -48.18 11.48
C ALA A 314 -30.89 -49.13 10.29
N SER A 315 -29.64 -49.33 9.86
CA SER A 315 -29.29 -49.87 8.54
C SER A 315 -28.15 -50.89 8.63
N GLY A 316 -28.49 -52.18 8.65
CA GLY A 316 -27.53 -53.28 8.75
C GLY A 316 -26.68 -53.25 10.03
N ASP A 317 -25.39 -52.95 9.93
CA ASP A 317 -24.46 -52.85 11.07
C ASP A 317 -24.25 -51.42 11.60
N LYS A 318 -25.07 -50.46 11.13
CA LYS A 318 -24.86 -49.01 11.30
C LYS A 318 -26.12 -48.22 11.70
N LEU A 319 -25.86 -47.07 12.30
CA LEU A 319 -26.71 -45.88 12.16
C LEU A 319 -26.18 -45.08 10.97
N LYS A 320 -27.05 -44.70 10.03
CA LYS A 320 -26.75 -43.68 9.01
C LYS A 320 -27.58 -42.43 9.24
N ILE A 321 -27.04 -41.29 8.83
CA ILE A 321 -27.72 -40.00 8.82
C ILE A 321 -27.59 -39.40 7.42
N TYR A 322 -28.73 -39.07 6.83
CA TYR A 322 -28.81 -38.40 5.53
C TYR A 322 -29.46 -37.02 5.69
N THR A 323 -29.10 -36.10 4.80
CA THR A 323 -29.86 -34.87 4.52
C THR A 323 -30.38 -34.91 3.09
N LEU A 324 -31.41 -34.12 2.80
CA LEU A 324 -31.63 -33.64 1.43
C LEU A 324 -30.63 -32.49 1.16
N ASN A 325 -30.16 -32.39 -0.08
CA ASN A 325 -29.40 -31.24 -0.59
C ASN A 325 -30.03 -30.77 -1.89
N TYR A 326 -30.34 -29.49 -2.00
CA TYR A 326 -30.89 -28.83 -3.18
C TYR A 326 -29.80 -27.99 -3.83
N ALA A 327 -29.45 -28.29 -5.09
CA ALA A 327 -28.40 -27.54 -5.78
C ALA A 327 -28.63 -26.00 -5.74
N PRO A 328 -27.57 -25.17 -5.55
CA PRO A 328 -27.73 -23.74 -5.31
C PRO A 328 -28.51 -23.01 -6.41
N ASN A 329 -29.13 -21.89 -6.05
CA ASN A 329 -29.88 -21.07 -7.00
C ASN A 329 -28.95 -20.54 -8.11
N THR A 330 -29.50 -20.34 -9.31
CA THR A 330 -28.78 -19.74 -10.44
C THR A 330 -28.22 -18.36 -10.05
N PRO A 331 -26.91 -18.08 -10.23
CA PRO A 331 -26.32 -16.83 -9.74
C PRO A 331 -26.83 -15.58 -10.47
N ASP A 332 -27.10 -14.53 -9.70
CA ASP A 332 -27.44 -13.20 -10.21
C ASP A 332 -26.15 -12.40 -10.50
N ASN A 333 -25.87 -12.08 -11.76
CA ASN A 333 -24.69 -11.29 -12.12
C ASN A 333 -24.82 -9.82 -11.63
N LEU A 334 -23.80 -9.31 -10.94
CA LEU A 334 -23.82 -7.99 -10.31
C LEU A 334 -22.94 -6.96 -11.04
N SER A 335 -21.69 -7.31 -11.34
CA SER A 335 -20.74 -6.42 -12.02
C SER A 335 -19.70 -7.23 -12.83
N PRO A 336 -19.27 -6.77 -14.02
CA PRO A 336 -19.80 -5.61 -14.76
C PRO A 336 -21.26 -5.83 -15.19
N SER A 337 -22.06 -4.78 -15.21
CA SER A 337 -23.45 -4.84 -15.68
C SER A 337 -23.51 -5.22 -17.17
N ASN A 338 -24.58 -5.89 -17.60
CA ASN A 338 -24.72 -6.37 -18.97
C ASN A 338 -24.56 -5.23 -20.01
N ASN A 339 -23.65 -5.40 -20.97
CA ASN A 339 -23.20 -4.42 -21.98
C ASN A 339 -22.43 -3.21 -21.41
N ALA A 340 -21.73 -3.37 -20.29
CA ALA A 340 -20.84 -2.34 -19.75
C ALA A 340 -19.59 -2.13 -20.62
N SER A 341 -19.15 -0.88 -20.76
CA SER A 341 -17.76 -0.56 -21.12
C SER A 341 -16.90 -0.56 -19.85
N VAL A 342 -15.68 -1.09 -19.93
CA VAL A 342 -14.74 -1.14 -18.79
C VAL A 342 -13.35 -0.62 -19.19
N GLU A 343 -12.78 0.27 -18.38
CA GLU A 343 -11.50 0.96 -18.66
C GLU A 343 -10.29 0.10 -18.29
N THR A 344 -10.35 -1.21 -18.54
CA THR A 344 -9.28 -2.18 -18.23
C THR A 344 -9.50 -3.51 -18.95
N THR A 345 -8.41 -4.20 -19.29
CA THR A 345 -8.44 -5.59 -19.78
C THR A 345 -8.49 -6.62 -18.64
N THR A 346 -8.39 -6.19 -17.38
CA THR A 346 -8.46 -7.02 -16.16
C THR A 346 -9.60 -6.63 -15.22
N PRO A 347 -10.89 -6.66 -15.66
CA PRO A 347 -12.02 -6.28 -14.82
C PRO A 347 -12.28 -7.28 -13.68
N VAL A 348 -13.12 -6.88 -12.71
CA VAL A 348 -13.61 -7.77 -11.64
C VAL A 348 -15.04 -8.19 -11.96
N LEU A 349 -15.24 -9.49 -12.15
CA LEU A 349 -16.55 -10.14 -12.26
C LEU A 349 -17.09 -10.45 -10.86
N SER A 350 -18.42 -10.40 -10.68
CA SER A 350 -19.08 -10.67 -9.39
C SER A 350 -20.55 -11.05 -9.57
N ALA A 351 -21.04 -11.98 -8.75
CA ALA A 351 -22.42 -12.46 -8.78
C ALA A 351 -22.93 -12.81 -7.37
N GLY A 352 -24.25 -12.80 -7.17
CA GLY A 352 -24.89 -13.19 -5.91
C GLY A 352 -25.00 -14.71 -5.76
N PHE A 353 -24.52 -15.25 -4.64
CA PHE A 353 -24.79 -16.62 -4.20
C PHE A 353 -26.05 -16.64 -3.32
N SER A 354 -26.93 -17.62 -3.53
CA SER A 354 -28.00 -17.96 -2.60
C SER A 354 -28.37 -19.43 -2.75
N ASP A 355 -28.75 -20.05 -1.64
CA ASP A 355 -28.98 -21.49 -1.53
C ASP A 355 -30.41 -21.76 -1.02
N PRO A 356 -31.09 -22.83 -1.47
CA PRO A 356 -32.34 -23.25 -0.86
C PRO A 356 -32.19 -23.80 0.57
N ASP A 357 -31.04 -24.39 0.92
CA ASP A 357 -30.84 -25.06 2.20
C ASP A 357 -30.27 -24.14 3.29
N GLU A 358 -30.85 -24.20 4.51
CA GLU A 358 -30.49 -23.26 5.57
C GLU A 358 -29.10 -23.58 6.18
N GLY A 359 -28.22 -22.58 6.12
CA GLY A 359 -26.84 -22.69 6.61
C GLY A 359 -25.83 -23.21 5.58
N ASP A 360 -26.24 -23.47 4.34
CA ASP A 360 -25.33 -23.80 3.25
C ASP A 360 -24.54 -22.58 2.73
N TYR A 361 -23.42 -22.86 2.05
CA TYR A 361 -22.47 -21.83 1.65
C TYR A 361 -21.70 -22.17 0.37
N LEU A 362 -21.29 -21.12 -0.35
CA LEU A 362 -20.44 -21.24 -1.54
C LEU A 362 -19.14 -21.95 -1.19
N SER A 363 -19.00 -23.18 -1.69
CA SER A 363 -17.76 -23.96 -1.61
C SER A 363 -16.88 -23.68 -2.81
N ALA A 364 -17.44 -23.68 -4.02
CA ALA A 364 -16.72 -23.37 -5.25
C ALA A 364 -17.55 -22.50 -6.21
N ALA A 365 -16.84 -21.91 -7.17
CA ALA A 365 -17.38 -21.17 -8.31
C ALA A 365 -16.62 -21.57 -9.57
N GLU A 366 -17.33 -21.65 -10.70
CA GLU A 366 -16.72 -21.79 -12.03
C GLU A 366 -17.10 -20.57 -12.88
N TRP A 367 -16.09 -19.81 -13.30
CA TRP A 367 -16.22 -18.61 -14.11
C TRP A 367 -15.81 -18.91 -15.55
N GLN A 368 -16.56 -18.44 -16.53
CA GLN A 368 -16.22 -18.56 -17.96
C GLN A 368 -16.37 -17.23 -18.67
N ILE A 369 -15.41 -16.92 -19.56
CA ILE A 369 -15.37 -15.73 -20.41
C ILE A 369 -15.17 -16.19 -21.86
N ALA A 370 -16.01 -15.71 -22.78
CA ALA A 370 -16.03 -16.12 -24.17
C ALA A 370 -16.21 -14.93 -25.13
N THR A 371 -15.86 -15.12 -26.40
CA THR A 371 -16.14 -14.17 -27.50
C THR A 371 -17.51 -14.34 -28.13
N GLY A 372 -18.22 -15.45 -27.82
CA GLY A 372 -19.56 -15.75 -28.29
C GLY A 372 -20.49 -16.21 -27.17
N LEU A 373 -21.78 -16.32 -27.50
CA LEU A 373 -22.86 -16.68 -26.56
C LEU A 373 -23.02 -18.19 -26.35
N ALA A 374 -22.33 -19.04 -27.13
CA ALA A 374 -22.48 -20.49 -27.03
C ALA A 374 -21.51 -21.10 -25.99
N PHE A 375 -20.44 -20.39 -25.63
CA PHE A 375 -19.39 -20.86 -24.70
C PHE A 375 -18.83 -22.23 -25.12
N THR A 376 -18.53 -22.37 -26.42
CA THR A 376 -17.80 -23.54 -26.92
C THR A 376 -16.33 -23.46 -26.52
N ALA A 377 -15.59 -24.58 -26.62
CA ALA A 377 -14.15 -24.61 -26.38
C ALA A 377 -13.33 -23.76 -27.37
N GLU A 378 -13.92 -23.26 -28.46
CA GLU A 378 -13.30 -22.33 -29.41
C GLU A 378 -13.67 -20.86 -29.11
N GLU A 379 -14.80 -20.61 -28.43
CA GLU A 379 -15.23 -19.27 -28.02
C GLU A 379 -14.68 -18.86 -26.65
N ILE A 380 -14.47 -19.81 -25.72
CA ILE A 380 -13.96 -19.54 -24.37
C ILE A 380 -12.51 -19.06 -24.46
N VAL A 381 -12.28 -17.81 -24.03
CA VAL A 381 -10.95 -17.19 -23.93
C VAL A 381 -10.33 -17.35 -22.54
N TYR A 382 -11.16 -17.52 -21.51
CA TYR A 382 -10.69 -17.82 -20.16
C TYR A 382 -11.75 -18.57 -19.35
N SER A 383 -11.29 -19.46 -18.47
CA SER A 383 -12.13 -20.15 -17.48
C SER A 383 -11.32 -20.40 -16.21
N ALA A 384 -11.93 -20.19 -15.04
CA ALA A 384 -11.28 -20.42 -13.76
C ALA A 384 -12.24 -20.98 -12.73
N THR A 385 -11.70 -21.71 -11.75
CA THR A 385 -12.39 -22.05 -10.52
C THR A 385 -11.79 -21.31 -9.33
N ASN A 386 -12.65 -20.84 -8.42
CA ASN A 386 -12.24 -20.29 -7.13
C ASN A 386 -13.32 -20.58 -6.07
N ASN A 387 -13.15 -20.06 -4.86
CA ASN A 387 -14.07 -20.25 -3.73
C ASN A 387 -14.70 -18.90 -3.32
N ALA A 388 -15.08 -18.07 -4.31
CA ALA A 388 -15.56 -16.72 -4.06
C ALA A 388 -16.66 -16.28 -5.04
N ALA A 389 -17.55 -15.42 -4.56
CA ALA A 389 -18.60 -14.76 -5.33
C ALA A 389 -18.09 -13.64 -6.28
N PHE A 390 -16.76 -13.51 -6.43
CA PHE A 390 -16.10 -12.56 -7.31
C PHE A 390 -14.82 -13.15 -7.90
N PHE A 391 -14.38 -12.60 -9.04
CA PHE A 391 -13.20 -13.04 -9.77
C PHE A 391 -12.57 -11.88 -10.56
N THR A 392 -11.30 -11.57 -10.30
CA THR A 392 -10.52 -10.62 -11.11
C THR A 392 -9.97 -11.33 -12.34
N VAL A 393 -10.30 -10.85 -13.53
CA VAL A 393 -9.76 -11.40 -14.78
C VAL A 393 -8.25 -11.14 -14.85
N PRO A 394 -7.39 -12.16 -14.95
CA PRO A 394 -5.94 -11.97 -15.00
C PRO A 394 -5.47 -11.62 -16.41
N ALA A 395 -4.35 -10.90 -16.52
CA ALA A 395 -3.81 -10.43 -17.80
C ALA A 395 -3.48 -11.55 -18.81
N GLU A 396 -3.28 -12.79 -18.35
CA GLU A 396 -3.10 -13.97 -19.21
C GLU A 396 -4.34 -14.34 -20.05
N ALA A 397 -5.53 -13.86 -19.67
CA ALA A 397 -6.76 -13.96 -20.47
C ALA A 397 -6.69 -13.15 -21.78
N LYS A 398 -5.75 -12.19 -21.88
CA LYS A 398 -5.44 -11.41 -23.10
C LYS A 398 -6.68 -10.78 -23.76
N LEU A 399 -7.55 -10.19 -22.93
CA LEU A 399 -8.70 -9.45 -23.44
C LEU A 399 -8.21 -8.23 -24.23
N ALA A 400 -8.86 -7.94 -25.35
CA ALA A 400 -8.50 -6.85 -26.26
C ALA A 400 -9.50 -5.69 -26.17
N TYR A 401 -8.99 -4.46 -26.19
CA TYR A 401 -9.81 -3.25 -26.29
C TYR A 401 -10.68 -3.25 -27.56
N GLY A 402 -11.90 -2.74 -27.44
CA GLY A 402 -12.93 -2.75 -28.49
C GLY A 402 -13.58 -4.12 -28.76
N THR A 403 -13.12 -5.20 -28.14
CA THR A 403 -13.72 -6.54 -28.29
C THR A 403 -14.75 -6.77 -27.20
N THR A 404 -15.96 -7.20 -27.57
CA THR A 404 -17.00 -7.54 -26.58
C THR A 404 -16.81 -8.99 -26.14
N TYR A 405 -16.77 -9.20 -24.82
CA TYR A 405 -16.71 -10.51 -24.19
C TYR A 405 -17.99 -10.79 -23.43
N TYR A 406 -18.38 -12.06 -23.41
CA TYR A 406 -19.52 -12.59 -22.69
C TYR A 406 -19.02 -13.40 -21.50
N TRP A 407 -19.67 -13.29 -20.35
CA TRP A 407 -19.31 -14.03 -19.16
C TRP A 407 -20.52 -14.62 -18.45
N ARG A 408 -20.26 -15.72 -17.74
CA ARG A 408 -21.21 -16.43 -16.89
C ARG A 408 -20.48 -17.12 -15.74
N VAL A 409 -21.22 -17.43 -14.69
CA VAL A 409 -20.72 -18.14 -13.51
C VAL A 409 -21.72 -19.19 -13.04
N ARG A 410 -21.24 -20.24 -12.39
CA ARG A 410 -22.04 -21.15 -11.56
C ARG A 410 -21.34 -21.37 -10.23
N PHE A 411 -22.09 -21.73 -9.20
CA PHE A 411 -21.60 -21.98 -7.84
C PHE A 411 -21.88 -23.42 -7.41
N SER A 412 -21.16 -23.91 -6.40
CA SER A 412 -21.49 -25.15 -5.69
C SER A 412 -21.66 -24.91 -4.18
N ASP A 413 -22.55 -25.68 -3.58
CA ASP A 413 -22.71 -25.82 -2.13
C ASP A 413 -21.53 -26.58 -1.49
N ARG A 414 -21.58 -26.82 -0.17
CA ARG A 414 -20.55 -27.56 0.59
C ARG A 414 -20.48 -29.06 0.28
N TYR A 415 -21.52 -29.63 -0.31
CA TYR A 415 -21.64 -31.05 -0.66
C TYR A 415 -21.20 -31.33 -2.11
N GLY A 416 -21.11 -30.30 -2.95
CA GLY A 416 -20.60 -30.32 -4.32
C GLY A 416 -21.68 -30.35 -5.40
N SER A 417 -22.97 -30.18 -5.09
CA SER A 417 -23.99 -30.01 -6.13
C SER A 417 -23.83 -28.61 -6.75
N TRP A 418 -24.01 -28.51 -8.06
CA TRP A 418 -23.74 -27.28 -8.82
C TRP A 418 -25.02 -26.59 -9.26
N SER A 419 -25.07 -25.27 -9.10
CA SER A 419 -26.11 -24.43 -9.66
C SER A 419 -26.19 -24.56 -11.19
N GLY A 420 -27.33 -24.17 -11.74
CA GLY A 420 -27.37 -23.75 -13.15
C GLY A 420 -26.39 -22.58 -13.40
N TRP A 421 -25.96 -22.43 -14.65
CA TRP A 421 -25.24 -21.22 -15.07
C TRP A 421 -26.12 -19.98 -14.87
N SER A 422 -25.48 -18.88 -14.48
CA SER A 422 -26.07 -17.53 -14.46
C SER A 422 -26.63 -17.15 -15.84
N GLU A 423 -27.39 -16.05 -15.89
CA GLU A 423 -27.54 -15.34 -17.16
C GLU A 423 -26.17 -14.96 -17.75
N THR A 424 -26.13 -14.75 -19.07
CA THR A 424 -24.92 -14.30 -19.75
C THR A 424 -24.90 -12.77 -19.82
N PHE A 425 -23.92 -12.16 -19.16
CA PHE A 425 -23.69 -10.71 -19.26
C PHE A 425 -22.51 -10.44 -20.20
N SER A 426 -22.52 -9.29 -20.87
CA SER A 426 -21.42 -8.83 -21.72
C SER A 426 -20.68 -7.64 -21.11
N PHE A 427 -19.40 -7.48 -21.47
CA PHE A 427 -18.66 -6.24 -21.31
C PHE A 427 -17.69 -6.01 -22.48
N THR A 428 -17.30 -4.77 -22.71
CA THR A 428 -16.32 -4.37 -23.73
C THR A 428 -15.21 -3.58 -23.06
N PRO A 429 -13.96 -4.10 -22.99
CA PRO A 429 -12.82 -3.29 -22.60
C PRO A 429 -12.67 -2.10 -23.56
N VAL A 430 -12.54 -0.90 -23.01
CA VAL A 430 -12.31 0.34 -23.77
C VAL A 430 -10.99 0.98 -23.37
N ASP A 431 -10.29 1.45 -24.38
CA ASP A 431 -9.05 2.23 -24.25
C ASP A 431 -9.45 3.71 -24.22
N LEU A 432 -9.07 4.45 -23.17
CA LEU A 432 -9.41 5.87 -23.01
C LEU A 432 -8.15 6.67 -22.64
N PRO A 433 -7.94 7.85 -23.23
CA PRO A 433 -6.77 8.68 -22.92
C PRO A 433 -6.76 9.08 -21.43
N PRO A 434 -5.57 9.16 -20.79
CA PRO A 434 -5.46 9.54 -19.39
C PRO A 434 -6.08 10.91 -19.09
N ALA A 435 -6.41 11.13 -17.81
CA ALA A 435 -6.82 12.45 -17.33
C ALA A 435 -5.73 13.51 -17.59
N ALA A 436 -6.15 14.77 -17.85
CA ALA A 436 -5.22 15.87 -18.07
C ALA A 436 -4.35 16.14 -16.82
N PRO A 437 -3.03 16.37 -16.96
CA PRO A 437 -2.18 16.79 -15.86
C PRO A 437 -2.66 18.08 -15.19
N THR A 438 -2.58 18.14 -13.87
CA THR A 438 -3.02 19.29 -13.07
C THR A 438 -1.86 19.93 -12.31
N GLY A 439 -2.07 21.13 -11.77
CA GLY A 439 -1.06 21.80 -10.93
C GLY A 439 0.25 22.12 -11.65
N LEU A 440 0.20 22.31 -12.98
CA LEU A 440 1.37 22.78 -13.73
C LEU A 440 1.84 24.13 -13.16
N ALA A 441 3.14 24.23 -12.92
CA ALA A 441 3.84 25.42 -12.47
C ALA A 441 5.15 25.60 -13.25
N ALA A 442 5.59 26.85 -13.39
CA ALA A 442 6.79 27.21 -14.13
C ALA A 442 7.67 28.18 -13.32
N ALA A 443 8.94 27.84 -13.15
CA ALA A 443 9.97 28.70 -12.58
C ALA A 443 10.93 29.16 -13.70
N ALA A 444 11.13 30.48 -13.82
CA ALA A 444 12.07 31.05 -14.78
C ALA A 444 13.51 30.96 -14.25
N GLY A 445 14.44 30.55 -15.11
CA GLY A 445 15.89 30.67 -14.89
C GLY A 445 16.55 31.40 -16.07
N ASP A 446 17.88 31.29 -16.13
CA ASP A 446 18.67 31.82 -17.25
C ASP A 446 18.56 30.90 -18.48
N ALA A 447 18.08 31.45 -19.59
CA ALA A 447 17.82 30.77 -20.86
C ALA A 447 16.96 29.49 -20.74
N GLN A 448 16.23 29.31 -19.64
CA GLN A 448 15.47 28.09 -19.34
C GLN A 448 14.23 28.33 -18.46
N VAL A 449 13.33 27.35 -18.44
CA VAL A 449 12.19 27.28 -17.53
C VAL A 449 12.11 25.88 -16.94
N ASP A 450 12.08 25.78 -15.61
CA ASP A 450 11.80 24.55 -14.89
C ASP A 450 10.29 24.40 -14.70
N LEU A 451 9.72 23.33 -15.26
CA LEU A 451 8.30 22.99 -15.14
C LEU A 451 8.11 21.87 -14.11
N THR A 452 7.01 21.94 -13.36
CA THR A 452 6.56 20.88 -12.43
C THR A 452 5.05 20.71 -12.49
N TRP A 453 4.52 19.51 -12.26
CA TRP A 453 3.08 19.21 -12.27
C TRP A 453 2.70 18.09 -11.30
N ASN A 454 1.40 17.89 -11.08
CA ASN A 454 0.85 16.74 -10.34
C ASN A 454 0.80 15.50 -11.23
N GLY A 455 1.17 14.34 -10.68
CA GLY A 455 1.08 13.08 -11.39
C GLY A 455 -0.36 12.63 -11.67
N VAL A 456 -0.60 12.08 -12.85
CA VAL A 456 -1.84 11.40 -13.23
C VAL A 456 -1.79 9.94 -12.76
N SER A 457 -2.92 9.41 -12.28
CA SER A 457 -3.04 8.00 -11.87
C SER A 457 -3.87 7.23 -12.89
N ALA A 458 -3.21 6.45 -13.75
CA ALA A 458 -3.82 5.48 -14.66
C ALA A 458 -2.99 4.18 -14.62
N GLN A 459 -3.63 3.02 -14.84
CA GLN A 459 -2.98 1.70 -14.74
C GLN A 459 -1.90 1.51 -15.83
N ASP A 460 -2.04 2.22 -16.94
CA ASP A 460 -1.33 2.10 -18.19
C ASP A 460 -0.67 3.42 -18.64
N LEU A 461 -0.43 4.36 -17.72
CA LEU A 461 0.33 5.58 -18.01
C LEU A 461 1.76 5.26 -18.50
N ALA A 462 2.13 5.77 -19.69
CA ALA A 462 3.49 5.66 -20.24
C ALA A 462 4.37 6.88 -19.93
N GLY A 463 3.78 8.07 -19.73
CA GLY A 463 4.50 9.28 -19.34
C GLY A 463 3.81 10.58 -19.76
N TYR A 464 4.59 11.65 -19.88
CA TYR A 464 4.10 12.99 -20.22
C TYR A 464 4.80 13.59 -21.45
N ASN A 465 4.08 14.44 -22.20
CA ASN A 465 4.67 15.39 -23.15
C ASN A 465 4.55 16.81 -22.61
N VAL A 466 5.55 17.63 -22.91
CA VAL A 466 5.62 19.06 -22.61
C VAL A 466 5.53 19.83 -23.92
N TYR A 467 4.68 20.85 -23.96
CA TYR A 467 4.52 21.74 -25.11
C TYR A 467 4.87 23.18 -24.73
N ARG A 468 5.53 23.89 -25.64
CA ARG A 468 5.92 25.30 -25.51
C ARG A 468 5.37 26.15 -26.66
N ALA A 469 5.08 27.42 -26.42
CA ALA A 469 4.73 28.41 -27.43
C ALA A 469 5.30 29.79 -27.09
N ALA A 470 5.47 30.65 -28.10
CA ALA A 470 5.84 32.07 -27.93
C ALA A 470 4.61 33.02 -27.84
N ALA A 471 3.39 32.49 -27.93
CA ALA A 471 2.12 33.21 -27.81
C ALA A 471 1.04 32.31 -27.18
N SER A 472 0.00 32.91 -26.56
CA SER A 472 -1.03 32.19 -25.80
C SER A 472 -1.83 31.18 -26.62
N GLU A 473 -2.11 31.53 -27.88
CA GLU A 473 -2.87 30.69 -28.82
C GLU A 473 -1.96 29.74 -29.64
N GLY A 474 -0.66 29.72 -29.35
CA GLY A 474 0.31 28.90 -30.06
C GLY A 474 0.89 29.57 -31.33
N PRO A 475 1.39 28.78 -32.30
CA PRO A 475 1.42 27.30 -32.29
C PRO A 475 2.21 26.75 -31.10
N TYR A 476 1.74 25.62 -30.56
CA TYR A 476 2.43 24.87 -29.52
C TYR A 476 3.29 23.78 -30.15
N GLU A 477 4.57 23.76 -29.83
CA GLU A 477 5.54 22.76 -30.28
C GLU A 477 5.94 21.86 -29.11
N LYS A 478 6.23 20.59 -29.38
CA LYS A 478 6.70 19.66 -28.34
C LYS A 478 8.12 20.05 -27.91
N ALA A 479 8.34 20.17 -26.61
CA ALA A 479 9.62 20.57 -26.01
C ALA A 479 10.49 19.37 -25.58
N ASN A 480 9.89 18.18 -25.44
CA ASN A 480 10.58 16.92 -25.13
C ASN A 480 10.69 16.01 -26.37
N GLU A 481 11.88 15.45 -26.62
CA GLU A 481 12.08 14.51 -27.75
C GLU A 481 11.53 13.10 -27.48
N SER A 482 11.39 12.73 -26.21
CA SER A 482 10.90 11.42 -25.75
C SER A 482 9.95 11.58 -24.57
N LEU A 483 9.03 10.63 -24.39
CA LEU A 483 8.06 10.63 -23.30
C LEU A 483 8.75 10.66 -21.93
N ILE A 484 8.24 11.52 -21.04
CA ILE A 484 8.74 11.68 -19.67
C ILE A 484 8.10 10.58 -18.82
N ALA A 485 8.73 9.40 -18.82
CA ALA A 485 8.16 8.18 -18.23
C ALA A 485 8.25 8.10 -16.70
N GLN A 486 9.11 8.89 -16.06
CA GLN A 486 9.21 8.99 -14.60
C GLN A 486 9.48 10.44 -14.17
N GLY A 487 8.98 10.81 -12.99
CA GLY A 487 8.97 12.18 -12.49
C GLY A 487 7.81 13.01 -13.05
N THR A 488 7.61 14.20 -12.49
CA THR A 488 6.57 15.15 -12.90
C THR A 488 7.17 16.56 -13.05
N SER A 489 8.35 16.61 -13.68
CA SER A 489 9.16 17.81 -13.84
C SER A 489 9.97 17.78 -15.14
N PHE A 490 10.20 18.95 -15.76
CA PHE A 490 11.00 19.07 -16.98
C PHE A 490 11.59 20.46 -17.16
N THR A 491 12.89 20.56 -17.45
CA THR A 491 13.55 21.83 -17.77
C THR A 491 13.52 22.07 -19.28
N VAL A 492 12.86 23.15 -19.72
CA VAL A 492 12.91 23.60 -21.12
C VAL A 492 14.07 24.59 -21.27
N THR A 493 15.15 24.17 -21.92
CA THR A 493 16.37 24.98 -22.15
C THR A 493 16.38 25.64 -23.54
N GLY A 494 17.35 26.53 -23.78
CA GLY A 494 17.56 27.18 -25.08
C GLY A 494 16.54 28.28 -25.39
N LEU A 495 15.95 28.88 -24.35
CA LEU A 495 14.96 29.96 -24.44
C LEU A 495 15.64 31.33 -24.42
N THR A 496 14.99 32.34 -24.99
CA THR A 496 15.54 33.70 -25.04
C THR A 496 15.10 34.52 -23.83
N ASN A 497 16.06 35.05 -23.05
CA ASN A 497 15.79 35.89 -21.90
C ASN A 497 14.97 37.14 -22.27
N GLY A 498 13.98 37.47 -21.43
CA GLY A 498 13.00 38.54 -21.68
C GLY A 498 11.83 38.15 -22.60
N THR A 499 11.88 37.02 -23.30
CA THR A 499 10.74 36.49 -24.07
C THR A 499 9.80 35.71 -23.14
N THR A 500 8.50 35.98 -23.20
CA THR A 500 7.51 35.21 -22.42
C THR A 500 7.07 33.99 -23.20
N TYR A 501 7.25 32.81 -22.60
CA TYR A 501 6.84 31.52 -23.16
C TYR A 501 5.64 30.96 -22.42
N TYR A 502 4.81 30.21 -23.14
CA TYR A 502 3.58 29.58 -22.67
C TYR A 502 3.77 28.06 -22.69
N PHE A 503 3.39 27.38 -21.62
CA PHE A 503 3.64 25.94 -21.46
C PHE A 503 2.35 25.17 -21.11
N ARG A 504 2.28 23.95 -21.62
CA ARG A 504 1.21 22.95 -21.36
C ARG A 504 1.83 21.57 -21.22
N VAL A 505 1.19 20.67 -20.48
CA VAL A 505 1.60 19.27 -20.33
C VAL A 505 0.42 18.35 -20.62
N THR A 506 0.67 17.22 -21.27
CA THR A 506 -0.29 16.12 -21.47
C THR A 506 0.26 14.84 -20.86
N ALA A 507 -0.63 13.92 -20.50
CA ALA A 507 -0.32 12.54 -20.16
C ALA A 507 -0.56 11.64 -21.39
N VAL A 508 0.18 10.54 -21.50
CA VAL A 508 0.03 9.54 -22.58
C VAL A 508 0.08 8.14 -21.98
N ASP A 509 -0.81 7.25 -22.43
CA ASP A 509 -0.83 5.84 -22.05
C ASP A 509 0.13 4.97 -22.89
N ASN A 510 0.23 3.68 -22.55
CA ASN A 510 1.07 2.69 -23.25
C ASN A 510 0.56 2.34 -24.66
N ASN A 511 -0.67 2.70 -25.02
CA ASN A 511 -1.24 2.50 -26.35
C ASN A 511 -1.02 3.71 -27.27
N GLY A 512 -0.71 4.87 -26.68
CA GLY A 512 -0.39 6.12 -27.37
C GLY A 512 -1.52 7.14 -27.41
N ASN A 513 -2.62 6.96 -26.66
CA ASN A 513 -3.65 7.99 -26.58
C ASN A 513 -3.16 9.13 -25.66
N GLU A 514 -3.32 10.37 -26.12
CA GLU A 514 -2.83 11.58 -25.45
C GLU A 514 -3.98 12.34 -24.79
N SER A 515 -3.78 12.76 -23.54
CA SER A 515 -4.78 13.49 -22.76
C SER A 515 -5.10 14.86 -23.37
N ALA A 516 -6.21 15.46 -22.94
CA ALA A 516 -6.35 16.91 -23.04
C ALA A 516 -5.17 17.60 -22.33
N SER A 517 -4.77 18.78 -22.81
CA SER A 517 -3.71 19.57 -22.17
C SER A 517 -4.11 20.01 -20.75
N SER A 518 -3.11 20.14 -19.89
CA SER A 518 -3.19 20.91 -18.65
C SER A 518 -3.64 22.36 -18.91
N GLU A 519 -3.96 23.05 -17.81
CA GLU A 519 -3.95 24.51 -17.77
C GLU A 519 -2.65 25.09 -18.35
N THR A 520 -2.74 26.29 -18.91
CA THR A 520 -1.58 26.99 -19.50
C THR A 520 -0.87 27.83 -18.45
N VAL A 521 0.43 27.65 -18.30
CA VAL A 521 1.28 28.55 -17.50
C VAL A 521 2.20 29.38 -18.37
N THR A 522 2.72 30.48 -17.82
CA THR A 522 3.68 31.35 -18.49
C THR A 522 4.91 31.58 -17.63
N ALA A 523 6.08 31.61 -18.27
CA ALA A 523 7.31 32.09 -17.65
C ALA A 523 8.13 32.92 -18.64
N THR A 524 8.87 33.88 -18.10
CA THR A 524 9.78 34.75 -18.85
C THR A 524 11.18 34.52 -18.30
N PRO A 525 12.04 33.73 -18.98
CA PRO A 525 13.43 33.56 -18.61
C PRO A 525 14.11 34.91 -18.40
N GLN A 526 14.96 34.98 -17.38
CA GLN A 526 15.72 36.17 -17.04
C GLN A 526 17.18 35.80 -17.00
N ASP A 527 18.03 36.68 -17.53
CA ASP A 527 19.46 36.54 -17.31
C ASP A 527 19.76 36.68 -15.82
N LEU A 528 20.44 35.66 -15.28
CA LEU A 528 20.88 35.51 -13.90
C LEU A 528 22.39 35.17 -13.83
N THR A 529 23.12 35.28 -14.95
CA THR A 529 24.52 34.90 -15.07
C THR A 529 25.40 36.15 -14.93
N PRO A 530 26.14 36.33 -13.81
CA PRO A 530 26.97 37.52 -13.65
C PRO A 530 28.10 37.59 -14.68
N PRO A 531 28.50 38.80 -15.14
CA PRO A 531 29.64 38.98 -16.03
C PRO A 531 30.94 38.36 -15.49
N ALA A 532 31.87 38.09 -16.41
CA ALA A 532 33.16 37.54 -16.05
C ALA A 532 33.93 38.49 -15.09
N VAL A 533 34.57 37.91 -14.07
CA VAL A 533 35.34 38.65 -13.06
C VAL A 533 36.46 39.45 -13.75
N PRO A 534 36.61 40.77 -13.48
CA PRO A 534 37.70 41.57 -14.01
C PRO A 534 39.08 40.97 -13.66
N THR A 535 40.06 41.15 -14.55
CA THR A 535 41.44 40.63 -14.35
C THR A 535 42.45 41.74 -14.61
N ASN A 536 43.71 41.56 -14.20
CA ASN A 536 44.80 42.49 -14.50
C ASN A 536 44.53 43.95 -14.05
N LEU A 537 43.92 44.13 -12.88
CA LEU A 537 43.75 45.43 -12.25
C LEU A 537 45.13 46.02 -11.88
N THR A 538 45.41 47.22 -12.35
CA THR A 538 46.60 47.99 -11.98
C THR A 538 46.21 49.25 -11.20
N ALA A 539 47.15 49.72 -10.37
CA ALA A 539 47.02 50.94 -9.59
C ALA A 539 48.27 51.80 -9.77
N GLU A 540 48.05 53.07 -10.08
CA GLU A 540 49.05 54.12 -10.29
C GLU A 540 48.85 55.18 -9.20
N ALA A 541 49.88 55.50 -8.43
CA ALA A 541 49.77 56.30 -7.21
C ALA A 541 50.35 57.71 -7.40
N HIS A 542 49.62 58.72 -6.93
CA HIS A 542 49.99 60.14 -6.98
C HIS A 542 49.68 60.81 -5.64
N ASP A 543 49.93 62.11 -5.53
CA ASP A 543 49.58 62.89 -4.35
C ASP A 543 48.07 62.82 -4.01
N LYS A 544 47.75 62.15 -2.88
CA LYS A 544 46.43 61.95 -2.27
C LYS A 544 45.40 61.21 -3.14
N GLU A 545 45.84 60.56 -4.22
CA GLU A 545 44.97 59.82 -5.14
C GLU A 545 45.63 58.56 -5.75
N VAL A 546 44.80 57.58 -6.13
CA VAL A 546 45.23 56.39 -6.87
C VAL A 546 44.36 56.22 -8.12
N VAL A 547 44.99 56.17 -9.28
CA VAL A 547 44.35 55.90 -10.57
C VAL A 547 44.37 54.39 -10.82
N LEU A 548 43.19 53.78 -10.84
CA LEU A 548 42.99 52.37 -11.15
C LEU A 548 42.73 52.19 -12.64
N ARG A 549 43.21 51.09 -13.23
CA ARG A 549 42.97 50.71 -14.63
C ARG A 549 42.78 49.20 -14.76
N TRP A 550 41.90 48.76 -15.65
CA TRP A 550 41.64 47.35 -15.92
C TRP A 550 41.23 47.16 -17.40
N PRO A 551 41.42 45.97 -18.00
CA PRO A 551 40.86 45.63 -19.31
C PRO A 551 39.32 45.54 -19.25
N ALA A 552 38.68 45.78 -20.39
CA ALA A 552 37.25 45.52 -20.55
C ALA A 552 36.92 44.03 -20.38
N VAL A 553 35.72 43.75 -19.88
CA VAL A 553 35.11 42.41 -19.83
C VAL A 553 34.32 42.22 -21.13
N GLY A 554 34.30 40.99 -21.65
CA GLY A 554 33.86 40.68 -23.02
C GLY A 554 32.36 40.38 -23.19
N ASP A 555 31.54 40.57 -22.15
CA ASP A 555 30.11 40.24 -22.16
C ASP A 555 29.29 41.33 -22.89
N GLU A 556 28.31 40.93 -23.71
CA GLU A 556 27.55 41.84 -24.59
C GLU A 556 26.57 42.75 -23.85
N ASP A 557 26.23 42.40 -22.60
CA ASP A 557 25.26 43.03 -21.71
C ASP A 557 25.90 43.73 -20.49
N LEU A 558 27.23 43.86 -20.47
CA LEU A 558 27.98 44.60 -19.45
C LEU A 558 27.50 46.07 -19.33
N ALA A 559 26.97 46.46 -18.17
CA ALA A 559 26.65 47.85 -17.85
C ALA A 559 27.88 48.65 -17.38
N GLY A 560 28.81 48.00 -16.68
CA GLY A 560 30.07 48.60 -16.23
C GLY A 560 30.61 47.96 -14.95
N TYR A 561 31.27 48.77 -14.12
CA TYR A 561 32.05 48.29 -12.98
C TYR A 561 31.71 48.96 -11.65
N ASN A 562 32.00 48.25 -10.55
CA ASN A 562 32.13 48.85 -9.21
C ASN A 562 33.56 48.69 -8.68
N VAL A 563 34.06 49.72 -8.00
CA VAL A 563 35.38 49.75 -7.36
C VAL A 563 35.21 49.66 -5.85
N PHE A 564 36.07 48.88 -5.21
CA PHE A 564 36.13 48.72 -3.76
C PHE A 564 37.52 49.05 -3.21
N ARG A 565 37.56 49.63 -2.01
CA ARG A 565 38.79 49.96 -1.24
C ARG A 565 38.79 49.24 0.11
N SER A 566 39.97 48.85 0.57
CA SER A 566 40.24 48.38 1.94
C SER A 566 41.57 48.98 2.43
N GLU A 567 41.72 49.18 3.74
CA GLU A 567 43.00 49.52 4.40
C GLU A 567 43.74 48.26 4.90
N GLN A 568 43.11 47.09 4.78
CA GLN A 568 43.63 45.80 5.22
C GLN A 568 43.70 44.80 4.05
N PRO A 569 44.79 44.00 3.94
CA PRO A 569 44.89 42.96 2.92
C PRO A 569 43.80 41.91 3.12
N GLY A 570 43.00 41.67 2.08
CA GLY A 570 41.85 40.74 2.12
C GLY A 570 40.52 41.38 2.50
N GLY A 571 40.48 42.66 2.91
CA GLY A 571 39.27 43.37 3.31
C GLY A 571 39.24 43.71 4.81
N PRO A 572 38.15 44.31 5.33
CA PRO A 572 36.85 44.49 4.67
C PRO A 572 36.85 45.56 3.56
N PHE A 573 36.26 45.19 2.41
CA PHE A 573 36.17 46.05 1.23
C PHE A 573 34.89 46.89 1.22
N GLN A 574 35.04 48.22 1.13
CA GLN A 574 33.96 49.19 0.97
C GLN A 574 33.87 49.66 -0.49
N LYS A 575 32.66 49.82 -1.03
CA LYS A 575 32.44 50.38 -2.37
C LYS A 575 32.75 51.88 -2.37
N VAL A 576 33.47 52.38 -3.38
CA VAL A 576 33.91 53.80 -3.46
C VAL A 576 33.32 54.58 -4.65
N ASN A 577 32.48 53.95 -5.46
CA ASN A 577 31.72 54.60 -6.53
C ASN A 577 30.22 54.60 -6.21
N GLU A 578 29.54 55.73 -6.37
CA GLU A 578 28.08 55.83 -6.16
C GLU A 578 27.29 55.28 -7.35
N SER A 579 27.73 55.60 -8.57
CA SER A 579 27.17 55.12 -9.83
C SER A 579 28.08 54.10 -10.51
N ILE A 580 27.52 53.20 -11.33
CA ILE A 580 28.28 52.27 -12.17
C ILE A 580 29.29 53.01 -13.04
N ILE A 581 30.50 52.45 -13.15
CA ILE A 581 31.59 53.02 -13.93
C ILE A 581 31.57 52.39 -15.33
N ASN A 582 31.10 53.12 -16.33
CA ASN A 582 31.02 52.68 -17.73
C ASN A 582 32.39 52.66 -18.45
N GLY A 583 33.49 52.74 -17.71
CA GLY A 583 34.85 52.93 -18.21
C GLY A 583 35.86 52.00 -17.55
N CYS A 584 37.00 51.82 -18.21
CA CYS A 584 38.07 50.89 -17.82
C CYS A 584 39.10 51.50 -16.86
N SER A 585 38.73 52.57 -16.14
CA SER A 585 39.60 53.29 -15.21
C SER A 585 38.78 54.15 -14.24
N TYR A 586 39.29 54.33 -13.01
CA TYR A 586 38.67 55.16 -11.97
C TYR A 586 39.73 55.72 -11.03
N THR A 587 39.62 57.00 -10.68
CA THR A 587 40.51 57.64 -9.70
C THR A 587 39.85 57.62 -8.32
N VAL A 588 40.55 57.07 -7.33
CA VAL A 588 40.15 57.16 -5.92
C VAL A 588 40.95 58.29 -5.27
N SER A 589 40.28 59.41 -5.01
CA SER A 589 40.85 60.59 -4.35
C SER A 589 40.68 60.55 -2.81
N GLU A 590 41.12 61.61 -2.13
CA GLU A 590 41.01 61.80 -0.68
C GLU A 590 41.71 60.71 0.15
N LEU A 591 42.82 60.18 -0.39
CA LEU A 591 43.66 59.18 0.25
C LEU A 591 44.81 59.83 1.04
N ALA A 592 45.31 59.16 2.08
CA ALA A 592 46.45 59.64 2.85
C ALA A 592 47.79 59.17 2.25
N ASN A 593 48.71 60.10 1.97
CA ASN A 593 50.07 59.78 1.52
C ASN A 593 50.78 58.88 2.55
N GLY A 594 51.52 57.88 2.06
CA GLY A 594 52.18 56.86 2.87
C GLY A 594 51.28 55.73 3.41
N THR A 595 49.95 55.81 3.25
CA THR A 595 49.02 54.74 3.69
C THR A 595 48.79 53.74 2.56
N THR A 596 48.99 52.44 2.81
CA THR A 596 48.69 51.40 1.81
C THR A 596 47.19 51.08 1.79
N TYR A 597 46.59 51.21 0.61
CA TYR A 597 45.22 50.80 0.32
C TYR A 597 45.20 49.62 -0.65
N TYR A 598 44.20 48.77 -0.52
CA TYR A 598 43.93 47.62 -1.38
C TYR A 598 42.68 47.89 -2.19
N PHE A 599 42.75 47.68 -3.50
CA PHE A 599 41.67 47.97 -4.44
C PHE A 599 41.25 46.73 -5.22
N ALA A 600 39.94 46.55 -5.40
CA ALA A 600 39.37 45.46 -6.18
C ALA A 600 38.18 45.96 -6.99
N VAL A 601 37.86 45.27 -8.09
CA VAL A 601 36.81 45.66 -9.04
C VAL A 601 35.88 44.47 -9.32
N THR A 602 34.59 44.74 -9.48
CA THR A 602 33.56 43.82 -10.00
C THR A 602 33.00 44.37 -11.32
N ALA A 603 32.53 43.48 -12.18
CA ALA A 603 31.71 43.80 -13.35
C ALA A 603 30.22 43.60 -13.01
N VAL A 604 29.35 44.37 -13.67
CA VAL A 604 27.89 44.31 -13.51
C VAL A 604 27.21 44.46 -14.88
N ASP A 605 26.22 43.62 -15.16
CA ASP A 605 25.40 43.68 -16.40
C ASP A 605 24.25 44.70 -16.32
N VAL A 606 23.47 44.81 -17.39
CA VAL A 606 22.24 45.65 -17.46
C VAL A 606 21.03 45.07 -16.71
N ARG A 607 21.13 43.87 -16.13
CA ARG A 607 20.10 43.23 -15.29
C ARG A 607 20.35 43.49 -13.80
N GLY A 608 21.59 43.75 -13.41
CA GLY A 608 22.06 43.97 -12.06
C GLY A 608 22.81 42.78 -11.44
N ASN A 609 23.17 41.73 -12.19
CA ASN A 609 24.00 40.66 -11.62
C ASN A 609 25.45 41.15 -11.52
N GLU A 610 26.08 40.94 -10.36
CA GLU A 610 27.42 41.45 -10.04
C GLU A 610 28.43 40.30 -9.92
N SER A 611 29.58 40.43 -10.59
CA SER A 611 30.66 39.44 -10.58
C SER A 611 31.29 39.29 -9.20
N GLY A 612 32.05 38.20 -9.02
CA GLY A 612 33.06 38.15 -7.96
C GLY A 612 34.06 39.32 -8.09
N ARG A 613 34.68 39.73 -6.97
CA ARG A 613 35.77 40.73 -7.00
C ARG A 613 37.01 40.12 -7.65
N CYS A 614 37.74 40.93 -8.42
CA CYS A 614 39.06 40.57 -8.91
C CYS A 614 40.09 40.43 -7.76
N GLU A 615 41.27 39.89 -8.08
CA GLU A 615 42.41 39.93 -7.18
C GLU A 615 42.77 41.39 -6.84
N ALA A 616 43.02 41.66 -5.55
CA ALA A 616 43.15 43.03 -5.06
C ALA A 616 44.59 43.57 -5.22
N VAL A 617 44.74 44.69 -5.91
CA VAL A 617 46.02 45.39 -6.06
C VAL A 617 46.27 46.31 -4.87
N ALA A 618 47.52 46.41 -4.41
CA ALA A 618 47.92 47.31 -3.33
C ALA A 618 48.63 48.55 -3.91
N ALA A 619 48.31 49.74 -3.39
CA ALA A 619 49.01 50.98 -3.70
C ALA A 619 49.05 51.92 -2.48
N ALA A 620 50.10 52.72 -2.37
CA ALA A 620 50.23 53.76 -1.37
C ALA A 620 50.43 55.12 -2.08
N PRO A 621 49.56 56.12 -1.86
CA PRO A 621 49.75 57.47 -2.39
C PRO A 621 51.07 58.07 -1.89
N VAL A 622 51.74 58.86 -2.72
CA VAL A 622 53.03 59.49 -2.44
C VAL A 622 53.04 60.91 -2.98
N ASP A 623 53.79 61.80 -2.34
CA ASP A 623 53.86 63.19 -2.78
C ASP A 623 54.87 63.36 -3.91
N ASP A 624 54.38 63.41 -5.15
CA ASP A 624 55.15 63.51 -6.39
C ASP A 624 55.27 64.96 -6.94
N ARG A 625 54.80 65.96 -6.18
CA ARG A 625 54.57 67.34 -6.65
C ARG A 625 55.61 68.35 -6.11
N ALA A 626 56.74 68.46 -6.79
CA ALA A 626 57.79 69.43 -6.44
C ALA A 626 57.32 70.91 -6.41
N PRO A 627 57.85 71.75 -5.50
CA PRO A 627 57.49 73.17 -5.43
C PRO A 627 57.78 73.97 -6.70
N GLY A 628 57.04 75.06 -6.88
CA GLY A 628 57.28 76.07 -7.90
C GLY A 628 58.65 76.75 -7.77
N ALA A 629 59.17 77.21 -8.90
CA ALA A 629 60.48 77.88 -8.96
C ALA A 629 60.47 79.18 -8.10
N PRO A 630 61.47 79.39 -7.21
CA PRO A 630 61.52 80.59 -6.37
C PRO A 630 61.66 81.86 -7.20
N GLN A 631 60.95 82.91 -6.82
CA GLN A 631 60.86 84.16 -7.59
C GLN A 631 61.46 85.34 -6.84
N GLY A 632 61.74 86.42 -7.58
CA GLY A 632 62.19 87.69 -6.99
C GLY A 632 63.57 87.66 -6.34
N LEU A 633 64.40 86.64 -6.63
CA LEU A 633 65.81 86.63 -6.21
C LEU A 633 66.53 87.91 -6.69
N THR A 634 67.09 88.64 -5.72
CA THR A 634 67.88 89.87 -5.88
C THR A 634 69.18 89.78 -5.08
N VAL A 635 70.12 90.68 -5.36
CA VAL A 635 71.47 90.65 -4.78
C VAL A 635 71.95 92.03 -4.34
N SER A 636 72.54 92.09 -3.15
CA SER A 636 73.17 93.30 -2.60
C SER A 636 74.66 93.03 -2.31
N PRO A 637 75.61 93.58 -3.10
CA PRO A 637 77.03 93.34 -2.91
C PRO A 637 77.61 94.14 -1.73
N GLY A 638 78.18 93.43 -0.75
CA GLY A 638 78.91 94.02 0.38
C GLY A 638 80.42 93.78 0.30
N VAL A 639 81.18 94.29 1.27
CA VAL A 639 82.63 94.07 1.35
C VAL A 639 82.92 92.58 1.65
N TYR A 640 83.54 91.90 0.68
CA TYR A 640 83.81 90.44 0.68
C TYR A 640 82.58 89.52 0.93
N LYS A 641 81.36 90.00 0.64
CA LYS A 641 80.12 89.21 0.75
C LYS A 641 79.05 89.65 -0.23
N VAL A 642 78.06 88.79 -0.47
CA VAL A 642 76.83 89.12 -1.20
C VAL A 642 75.65 88.70 -0.32
N PHE A 643 74.69 89.61 -0.14
CA PHE A 643 73.39 89.29 0.43
C PHE A 643 72.44 88.89 -0.71
N LEU A 644 71.64 87.86 -0.49
CA LEU A 644 70.64 87.33 -1.41
C LEU A 644 69.27 87.42 -0.72
N GLU A 645 68.25 87.92 -1.42
CA GLU A 645 66.87 88.03 -0.91
C GLU A 645 65.88 87.62 -2.01
N TRP A 646 64.79 86.94 -1.65
CA TRP A 646 63.79 86.40 -2.59
C TRP A 646 62.37 86.37 -2.00
N VAL A 647 61.38 86.00 -2.82
CA VAL A 647 59.97 85.86 -2.41
C VAL A 647 59.70 84.43 -1.93
N THR A 648 58.92 84.28 -0.85
CA THR A 648 58.54 82.97 -0.32
C THR A 648 57.59 82.20 -1.24
N ASN A 649 57.71 80.87 -1.20
CA ASN A 649 56.85 79.90 -1.84
C ASN A 649 55.56 79.73 -1.01
N THR A 650 54.46 79.34 -1.66
CA THR A 650 53.13 79.25 -1.03
C THR A 650 52.66 77.81 -0.80
N GLU A 651 53.48 76.85 -1.23
CA GLU A 651 53.30 75.41 -1.04
C GLU A 651 53.31 75.05 0.47
N PRO A 652 52.25 74.43 1.03
CA PRO A 652 52.11 74.19 2.48
C PRO A 652 53.19 73.29 3.10
N ASP A 653 53.84 72.51 2.25
CA ASP A 653 54.81 71.45 2.49
C ASP A 653 56.27 71.88 2.24
N LEU A 654 56.50 73.16 1.89
CA LEU A 654 57.84 73.73 1.70
C LEU A 654 58.76 73.48 2.91
N ALA A 655 59.93 72.88 2.66
CA ALA A 655 60.98 72.68 3.68
C ALA A 655 62.06 73.78 3.65
N GLY A 656 62.29 74.44 2.51
CA GLY A 656 63.14 75.62 2.42
C GLY A 656 63.91 75.76 1.10
N TYR A 657 65.05 76.45 1.13
CA TYR A 657 65.80 76.86 -0.05
C TYR A 657 67.27 76.42 -0.07
N TYR A 658 67.73 75.99 -1.24
CA TYR A 658 69.15 75.79 -1.54
C TYR A 658 69.68 76.88 -2.47
N ILE A 659 70.81 77.46 -2.09
CA ILE A 659 71.52 78.53 -2.79
C ILE A 659 72.68 77.90 -3.56
N TYR A 660 72.83 78.27 -4.83
CA TYR A 660 73.90 77.81 -5.71
C TYR A 660 74.71 79.01 -6.21
N LEU A 661 76.04 78.93 -6.12
CA LEU A 661 76.97 79.98 -6.56
C LEU A 661 77.93 79.50 -7.66
N SER A 662 78.34 80.42 -8.53
CA SER A 662 79.29 80.19 -9.62
C SER A 662 80.25 81.37 -9.78
N THR A 663 81.41 81.13 -10.40
CA THR A 663 82.39 82.16 -10.81
C THR A 663 82.59 82.22 -12.34
N ASP A 664 81.92 81.36 -13.10
CA ASP A 664 81.99 81.30 -14.57
C ASP A 664 80.61 81.50 -15.25
N GLY A 665 79.52 81.45 -14.47
CA GLY A 665 78.14 81.57 -14.95
C GLY A 665 77.56 80.27 -15.50
N ILE A 666 78.29 79.15 -15.39
CA ILE A 666 77.99 77.86 -16.03
C ILE A 666 78.04 76.74 -15.00
N SER A 667 79.12 76.67 -14.22
CA SER A 667 79.43 75.67 -13.21
C SER A 667 79.02 76.19 -11.83
N PHE A 668 77.90 75.69 -11.28
CA PHE A 668 77.40 76.13 -9.97
C PHE A 668 77.62 75.07 -8.89
N ALA A 669 78.00 75.52 -7.69
CA ALA A 669 78.16 74.70 -6.49
C ALA A 669 77.20 75.18 -5.38
N GLN A 670 76.70 74.26 -4.56
CA GLN A 670 75.79 74.58 -3.45
C GLN A 670 76.51 75.36 -2.35
N SER A 671 75.87 76.39 -1.81
CA SER A 671 76.44 77.37 -0.87
C SER A 671 75.99 77.19 0.59
N ASN A 672 74.99 76.34 0.83
CA ASN A 672 74.45 75.99 2.14
C ASN A 672 74.28 74.46 2.25
N PRO A 673 74.64 73.84 3.38
CA PRO A 673 74.52 72.38 3.55
C PRO A 673 73.06 71.94 3.76
N GLU A 674 72.28 72.74 4.49
CA GLU A 674 70.89 72.48 4.88
C GLU A 674 69.96 73.54 4.29
N PRO A 675 68.68 73.24 4.01
CA PRO A 675 67.78 74.18 3.35
C PRO A 675 67.46 75.38 4.25
N VAL A 676 67.52 76.58 3.70
CA VAL A 676 67.20 77.83 4.40
C VAL A 676 65.68 78.00 4.42
N ALA A 677 65.05 77.99 5.58
CA ALA A 677 63.60 78.21 5.70
C ALA A 677 63.19 79.70 5.54
N GLY A 678 64.14 80.63 5.67
CA GLY A 678 63.92 82.07 5.47
C GLY A 678 64.06 82.53 4.01
N THR A 679 63.68 83.77 3.73
CA THR A 679 63.70 84.40 2.40
C THR A 679 65.00 85.16 2.07
N SER A 680 66.06 84.96 2.86
CA SER A 680 67.36 85.61 2.63
C SER A 680 68.54 84.73 3.05
N TYR A 681 69.70 84.97 2.44
CA TYR A 681 70.96 84.30 2.79
C TYR A 681 72.17 85.18 2.48
N THR A 682 73.23 85.09 3.29
CA THR A 682 74.46 85.87 3.09
C THR A 682 75.62 84.95 2.71
N VAL A 683 76.15 85.11 1.50
CA VAL A 683 77.35 84.39 1.05
C VAL A 683 78.59 85.22 1.36
N THR A 684 79.41 84.74 2.31
CA THR A 684 80.59 85.46 2.83
C THR A 684 81.92 84.87 2.36
N GLY A 685 83.00 85.66 2.41
CA GLY A 685 84.36 85.21 2.07
C GLY A 685 84.67 85.31 0.57
N LEU A 686 83.90 86.10 -0.16
CA LEU A 686 83.98 86.22 -1.61
C LEU A 686 85.07 87.23 -2.01
N ALA A 687 85.87 86.89 -3.03
CA ALA A 687 86.86 87.81 -3.60
C ALA A 687 86.21 88.92 -4.44
N HIS A 688 86.92 90.02 -4.70
CA HIS A 688 86.45 91.08 -5.60
C HIS A 688 86.51 90.62 -7.07
N ARG A 689 85.49 89.88 -7.51
CA ARG A 689 85.25 89.38 -8.86
C ARG A 689 83.75 89.16 -9.09
N CYS A 690 83.36 88.94 -10.33
CA CYS A 690 82.03 88.46 -10.69
C CYS A 690 81.71 87.11 -10.02
N TYR A 691 80.50 86.99 -9.48
CA TYR A 691 79.85 85.76 -9.03
C TYR A 691 78.42 85.74 -9.53
N TYR A 692 77.93 84.54 -9.88
CA TYR A 692 76.54 84.31 -10.27
C TYR A 692 75.85 83.44 -9.22
N PHE A 693 74.55 83.68 -8.98
CA PHE A 693 73.75 82.92 -8.02
C PHE A 693 72.41 82.50 -8.62
N TYR A 694 71.89 81.36 -8.19
CA TYR A 694 70.46 81.01 -8.29
C TYR A 694 70.03 80.26 -7.03
N ILE A 695 68.73 80.11 -6.82
CA ILE A 695 68.17 79.31 -5.73
C ILE A 695 67.17 78.26 -6.24
N LYS A 696 66.90 77.24 -5.41
CA LYS A 696 65.82 76.26 -5.58
C LYS A 696 65.05 76.11 -4.27
N ALA A 697 63.74 75.89 -4.35
CA ALA A 697 62.94 75.38 -3.24
C ALA A 697 63.05 73.85 -3.15
N VAL A 698 62.77 73.32 -1.97
CA VAL A 698 62.59 71.89 -1.70
C VAL A 698 61.42 71.70 -0.73
N ASP A 699 60.61 70.66 -0.93
CA ASP A 699 59.50 70.28 -0.04
C ASP A 699 59.95 69.32 1.08
N GLN A 700 59.02 68.94 1.96
CA GLN A 700 59.21 67.96 3.02
C GLN A 700 59.34 66.50 2.52
N ALA A 701 58.95 66.21 1.27
CA ALA A 701 59.16 64.91 0.64
C ALA A 701 60.57 64.77 0.01
N GLY A 702 61.27 65.90 -0.18
CA GLY A 702 62.60 66.00 -0.80
C GLY A 702 62.58 66.29 -2.30
N ASN A 703 61.45 66.67 -2.90
CA ASN A 703 61.43 67.05 -4.32
C ASN A 703 61.91 68.50 -4.49
N TYR A 704 62.68 68.74 -5.56
CA TYR A 704 63.35 70.02 -5.81
C TYR A 704 62.67 70.80 -6.93
N SER A 705 62.46 72.10 -6.71
CA SER A 705 61.94 73.00 -7.73
C SER A 705 62.86 73.13 -8.96
N PRO A 706 62.35 73.68 -10.07
CA PRO A 706 63.18 74.36 -11.06
C PRO A 706 63.92 75.54 -10.42
N ALA A 707 65.05 75.94 -11.00
CA ALA A 707 65.84 77.06 -10.48
C ALA A 707 65.14 78.43 -10.69
N SER A 708 65.43 79.38 -9.80
CA SER A 708 65.14 80.81 -10.00
C SER A 708 65.87 81.39 -11.23
N GLN A 709 65.61 82.66 -11.56
CA GLN A 709 66.54 83.38 -12.44
C GLN A 709 67.97 83.38 -11.84
N VAL A 710 68.97 83.43 -12.74
CA VAL A 710 70.38 83.65 -12.36
C VAL A 710 70.62 85.15 -12.20
N VAL A 711 71.35 85.53 -11.15
CA VAL A 711 71.68 86.92 -10.81
C VAL A 711 73.19 87.10 -10.60
N GLU A 712 73.74 88.26 -10.98
CA GLU A 712 75.17 88.56 -10.94
C GLU A 712 75.51 89.58 -9.84
N ALA A 713 76.59 89.36 -9.09
CA ALA A 713 77.13 90.32 -8.13
C ALA A 713 78.66 90.38 -8.12
N ILE A 714 79.21 91.58 -7.86
CA ILE A 714 80.65 91.80 -7.62
C ILE A 714 80.83 92.33 -6.17
N PRO A 715 81.35 91.52 -5.22
CA PRO A 715 81.56 91.94 -3.84
C PRO A 715 82.55 93.11 -3.75
N GLN A 716 82.29 94.11 -2.91
CA GLN A 716 83.07 95.36 -2.86
C GLN A 716 84.46 95.21 -2.20
N ASN A 717 85.34 96.19 -2.50
CA ASN A 717 86.70 96.33 -1.97
C ASN A 717 86.99 97.81 -1.63
N ARG A 718 87.86 98.11 -0.65
CA ARG A 718 88.03 99.47 -0.09
C ARG A 718 88.98 100.38 -0.89
N ARG A 719 88.53 101.53 -1.41
CA ARG A 719 89.34 102.75 -1.72
C ARG A 719 88.53 104.06 -1.58
N HIS A 720 89.20 105.22 -1.73
CA HIS A 720 88.80 106.57 -1.29
C HIS A 720 87.72 107.31 -2.13
N HIS A 721 87.01 108.24 -1.46
CA HIS A 721 86.54 109.61 -1.82
C HIS A 721 86.48 110.04 -3.32
N SER A 722 85.50 110.83 -3.79
CA SER A 722 84.55 111.73 -3.07
C SER A 722 83.32 112.15 -3.91
N ASP A 723 82.11 111.96 -3.36
CA ASP A 723 81.07 112.96 -2.99
C ASP A 723 80.99 114.37 -3.64
N PRO A 724 79.82 115.08 -3.55
CA PRO A 724 78.43 114.60 -3.32
C PRO A 724 77.30 115.34 -4.13
N HIS A 725 76.07 114.79 -4.03
CA HIS A 725 74.69 115.35 -4.17
C HIS A 725 73.82 114.26 -4.85
N THR A 726 72.98 113.45 -4.19
CA THR A 726 72.31 113.47 -2.86
C THR A 726 71.38 114.67 -2.59
N PRO A 727 70.28 114.52 -1.79
CA PRO A 727 69.60 113.29 -1.34
C PRO A 727 68.04 113.32 -1.36
N SER A 728 67.41 112.15 -1.18
CA SER A 728 66.33 111.84 -0.21
C SER A 728 66.05 110.33 -0.32
N GLN A 729 66.36 109.51 0.70
CA GLN A 729 65.63 109.29 1.97
C GLN A 729 64.26 108.64 1.75
N SER A 730 63.81 107.71 2.60
CA SER A 730 64.33 107.21 3.89
C SER A 730 64.12 105.68 3.93
N GLU A 731 65.09 104.86 4.36
CA GLU A 731 65.49 104.63 5.77
C GLU A 731 64.32 103.96 6.55
N GLU A 732 64.48 102.67 6.89
CA GLU A 732 64.70 102.19 8.29
C GLU A 732 63.34 101.82 8.95
N GLU A 733 63.20 100.95 9.96
CA GLU A 733 64.11 100.15 10.83
C GLU A 733 63.26 98.90 11.30
N GLN A 734 63.61 97.97 12.20
CA GLN A 734 64.67 97.85 13.22
C GLN A 734 64.94 96.35 13.53
N GLN A 735 65.89 96.06 14.42
CA GLN A 735 66.20 94.70 14.92
C GLN A 735 65.42 94.36 16.22
N GLU A 736 65.89 93.32 16.93
CA GLU A 736 65.67 93.02 18.37
C GLU A 736 64.38 92.26 18.79
N GLN A 737 64.36 91.42 19.85
CA GLN A 737 65.43 90.67 20.56
C GLN A 737 64.79 89.63 21.54
N ASP A 738 65.56 88.61 21.94
CA ASP A 738 65.47 87.77 23.16
C ASP A 738 64.26 86.85 23.51
N VAL A 739 64.59 85.54 23.57
CA VAL A 739 64.63 84.67 24.79
C VAL A 739 63.45 84.69 25.78
N LYS A 740 62.88 83.49 26.06
CA LYS A 740 62.81 82.83 27.41
C LYS A 740 62.22 81.40 27.37
N ASP A 741 62.90 80.41 27.97
CA ASP A 741 62.64 79.77 29.31
C ASP A 741 61.32 78.96 29.38
N LYS A 742 61.20 77.78 30.02
CA LYS A 742 62.12 76.89 30.78
C LYS A 742 61.42 75.53 31.08
N GLU A 743 62.19 74.52 31.53
CA GLU A 743 61.92 73.44 32.54
C GLU A 743 60.50 72.81 32.69
N GLY A 744 60.32 71.53 33.06
CA GLY A 744 61.23 70.45 33.51
C GLY A 744 60.49 69.11 33.61
N ALA A 745 61.18 67.97 33.65
CA ALA A 745 61.55 67.23 34.88
C ALA A 745 60.35 66.50 35.56
N LEU A 746 60.24 65.16 35.49
CA LEU A 746 60.88 64.13 36.37
C LEU A 746 60.19 64.02 37.76
N ASP A 747 60.02 62.86 38.43
CA ASP A 747 60.16 61.41 38.10
C ASP A 747 59.66 60.55 39.32
N GLU A 748 59.71 59.21 39.23
CA GLU A 748 59.80 58.21 40.33
C GLU A 748 58.56 58.01 41.26
N GLN A 749 58.26 56.85 41.90
CA GLN A 749 58.59 55.39 41.81
C GLN A 749 57.32 54.67 42.43
N LEU A 750 57.21 53.52 43.13
CA LEU A 750 58.07 52.42 43.65
C LEU A 750 57.19 51.17 44.01
N LEU A 751 57.82 50.03 44.32
CA LEU A 751 57.32 48.76 44.91
C LEU A 751 56.40 47.87 44.04
N ILE A 752 56.74 46.64 43.60
CA ILE A 752 57.59 45.49 44.05
C ILE A 752 56.85 44.43 44.88
N THR A 753 56.75 43.19 44.36
CA THR A 753 57.11 41.94 45.08
C THR A 753 57.24 40.71 44.16
N LEU A 754 57.98 39.70 44.63
CA LEU A 754 58.31 38.36 44.07
C LEU A 754 58.32 37.36 45.28
N PRO A 755 58.44 36.00 45.18
CA PRO A 755 59.14 35.22 44.13
C PRO A 755 58.69 33.76 43.79
N GLU A 756 59.38 33.18 42.79
CA GLU A 756 59.85 31.78 42.59
C GLU A 756 58.97 30.50 42.39
N ARG A 757 59.46 29.69 41.41
CA ARG A 757 59.52 28.20 41.28
C ARG A 757 58.35 27.33 40.74
N ALA A 758 58.48 27.05 39.43
CA ALA A 758 58.74 25.71 38.82
C ALA A 758 57.84 24.47 39.08
N GLY A 759 57.35 23.85 38.00
CA GLY A 759 56.81 22.48 37.99
C GLY A 759 56.01 22.12 36.72
N ALA A 760 56.00 20.83 36.34
CA ALA A 760 55.21 20.23 35.24
C ALA A 760 55.05 18.71 35.49
N PRO A 761 54.15 17.94 34.82
CA PRO A 761 52.83 18.26 34.22
C PRO A 761 51.72 17.23 34.63
N LEU A 762 50.60 17.18 33.88
CA LEU A 762 49.69 16.03 33.60
C LEU A 762 48.48 15.64 34.52
N VAL A 763 47.41 15.14 33.83
CA VAL A 763 46.17 14.39 34.25
C VAL A 763 45.17 15.05 35.25
N GLN A 764 43.89 14.63 35.46
CA GLN A 764 43.05 13.43 35.12
C GLN A 764 41.53 13.84 34.93
N VAL A 765 40.76 13.32 33.93
CA VAL A 765 39.75 12.19 33.92
C VAL A 765 38.37 12.49 34.56
N GLY A 766 37.20 11.97 34.10
CA GLY A 766 36.83 10.97 33.05
C GLY A 766 35.39 11.22 32.51
N TYR A 767 34.77 10.42 31.61
CA TYR A 767 34.62 8.94 31.57
C TYR A 767 34.45 8.37 30.13
N MET A 768 34.40 7.04 29.99
CA MET A 768 34.16 6.21 28.77
C MET A 768 32.98 5.24 29.00
N PRO A 769 32.53 4.38 28.04
CA PRO A 769 32.93 4.13 26.64
C PRO A 769 31.74 4.39 25.65
N SER A 770 31.57 3.91 24.40
CA SER A 770 32.30 3.13 23.35
C SER A 770 31.56 3.36 22.01
N GLY A 771 32.09 3.06 20.81
CA GLY A 771 33.44 2.61 20.42
C GLY A 771 33.48 2.14 18.95
N GLU A 772 34.65 2.26 18.29
CA GLU A 772 34.93 1.79 16.92
C GLU A 772 36.30 1.08 16.87
N GLY A 773 36.61 0.36 15.78
CA GLY A 773 37.90 -0.30 15.60
C GLY A 773 38.25 -0.63 14.15
N PHE A 774 39.51 -0.38 13.76
CA PHE A 774 40.09 -0.64 12.44
C PHE A 774 41.52 -1.20 12.57
N GLY A 775 41.96 -2.03 11.62
CA GLY A 775 43.36 -2.45 11.43
C GLY A 775 43.76 -3.84 11.99
N MET A 776 44.85 -4.49 11.54
CA MET A 776 45.81 -4.18 10.45
C MET A 776 46.61 -5.44 9.98
N CYS A 777 46.77 -5.57 8.65
CA CYS A 777 47.98 -5.90 7.85
C CYS A 777 48.96 -7.10 8.10
N PHE A 778 49.58 -7.52 6.98
CA PHE A 778 50.79 -8.38 6.78
C PHE A 778 50.65 -9.91 7.00
N GLY A 779 51.29 -10.81 6.24
CA GLY A 779 52.15 -10.66 5.03
C GLY A 779 52.52 -12.02 4.37
N LEU A 780 53.20 -11.98 3.21
CA LEU A 780 53.79 -13.12 2.43
C LEU A 780 55.24 -13.44 2.92
N PRO A 781 55.96 -14.52 2.51
CA PRO A 781 55.75 -15.50 1.41
C PRO A 781 55.86 -16.99 1.92
N ASP A 782 56.38 -18.06 1.29
CA ASP A 782 57.06 -18.33 -0.01
C ASP A 782 56.81 -19.75 -0.63
N GLU A 783 57.56 -20.80 -0.27
CA GLU A 783 57.71 -22.09 -1.02
C GLU A 783 57.13 -23.31 -0.26
N SER A 784 56.63 -24.39 -0.89
CA SER A 784 57.21 -25.20 -1.96
C SER A 784 56.14 -26.15 -2.56
N GLY A 785 56.31 -26.59 -3.81
CA GLY A 785 55.25 -27.31 -4.54
C GLY A 785 55.56 -28.77 -4.92
N SER A 786 54.52 -29.55 -5.23
CA SER A 786 54.57 -30.57 -6.30
C SER A 786 53.22 -31.13 -6.76
N ARG A 787 52.85 -30.75 -7.99
CA ARG A 787 52.35 -31.62 -9.09
C ARG A 787 51.03 -32.43 -8.98
N LEU A 788 50.16 -32.05 -9.92
CA LEU A 788 49.50 -32.89 -10.95
C LEU A 788 48.12 -33.55 -10.74
N ALA A 789 47.45 -33.64 -11.89
CA ALA A 789 46.37 -34.55 -12.31
C ALA A 789 44.91 -34.22 -11.91
N LEU A 790 44.09 -33.96 -12.94
CA LEU A 790 42.67 -34.30 -12.93
C LEU A 790 42.53 -35.83 -12.79
N THR A 791 41.63 -36.29 -11.92
CA THR A 791 40.85 -37.52 -12.12
C THR A 791 39.51 -37.44 -11.40
N CYS A 792 38.46 -38.01 -12.00
CA CYS A 792 37.21 -38.33 -11.33
C CYS A 792 37.32 -39.72 -10.69
N PRO A 793 36.77 -39.91 -9.48
CA PRO A 793 35.96 -41.12 -9.26
C PRO A 793 34.70 -40.90 -8.39
N VAL A 794 33.66 -41.75 -8.40
CA VAL A 794 33.07 -42.61 -9.47
C VAL A 794 31.78 -43.25 -8.89
N PHE A 795 30.63 -43.09 -9.58
CA PHE A 795 29.45 -43.98 -9.52
C PHE A 795 28.66 -43.96 -8.16
N SER A 796 27.50 -44.61 -7.98
CA SER A 796 27.06 -45.87 -8.60
C SER A 796 25.55 -46.20 -8.55
N TRP A 797 24.99 -46.65 -9.70
CA TRP A 797 23.78 -47.50 -9.91
C TRP A 797 22.40 -46.93 -9.42
N GLN A 798 21.25 -47.13 -10.11
CA GLN A 798 20.98 -47.81 -11.38
C GLN A 798 19.74 -47.24 -12.11
N LEU A 799 19.71 -47.36 -13.45
CA LEU A 799 18.53 -47.22 -14.31
C LEU A 799 17.98 -48.60 -14.68
N PHE A 800 16.65 -48.78 -14.76
CA PHE A 800 16.06 -49.89 -15.51
C PHE A 800 14.85 -49.41 -16.33
N ASN A 801 14.94 -49.60 -17.64
CA ASN A 801 13.82 -49.41 -18.56
C ASN A 801 12.86 -50.60 -18.49
N PHE A 802 11.60 -50.37 -18.84
CA PHE A 802 10.75 -51.41 -19.43
C PHE A 802 9.99 -50.86 -20.65
N HIS A 803 10.15 -51.54 -21.78
CA HIS A 803 9.29 -51.40 -22.97
C HIS A 803 8.23 -52.50 -22.94
N LEU A 804 6.95 -52.14 -23.11
CA LEU A 804 5.86 -52.95 -23.66
C LEU A 804 4.64 -52.01 -23.86
N LEU A 805 3.72 -52.20 -24.81
CA LEU A 805 3.79 -52.67 -26.21
C LEU A 805 2.42 -52.34 -26.86
N ASP A 806 2.34 -52.18 -28.18
CA ASP A 806 1.04 -52.06 -28.86
C ASP A 806 0.16 -53.31 -28.66
N TRP A 807 -1.17 -53.13 -28.53
CA TRP A 807 -2.16 -54.01 -29.17
C TRP A 807 -3.56 -53.37 -29.25
N TRP A 808 -4.38 -53.88 -30.17
CA TRP A 808 -5.74 -53.40 -30.45
C TRP A 808 -6.79 -53.87 -29.43
N GLY A 809 -7.90 -53.11 -29.34
CA GLY A 809 -9.17 -53.49 -28.72
C GLY A 809 -10.31 -52.71 -29.33
#